data_AF-A0A7X8Y8G9-F1
#
_entry.id   AF-A0A7X8Y8G9-F1
#
_cell.length_a   1.000
_cell.length_b   1.000
_cell.length_c   1.000
_cell.angle_alpha   90.00
_cell.angle_beta   90.00
_cell.angle_gamma   90.00
#
_symmetry.space_group_name_H-M   'P 1'
#
loop_
_entity.id
_entity.type
_entity.pdbx_description
1 polymer ?
#
loop_
_entity_poly.entity_id
_entity_poly.type
_entity_poly.pdbx_seq_one_letter_code
_entity_poly.pdbx_strand_id
1 'polypeptide(L)'
;MRPRFRLARPFSRWKLRPVQGEAATSYFARLVREQAATAPATYAHALGLRSGKSHAADVLKSVTSLPISESERAGLLHWTPVAQKKGLCYGGNLINENTFKVSRRLHCASCVAEAAYHRSWWNLNGFETCPFHREVLFAVPDFEYRAGNWPPTYEGPPPPSGYDHRARQAEDGQFETYLLQRLGLLSQGAAPLLDLCPLSDVIWYCGMLGRALRNPVAGNRPRRRPGDYQAGFEALRFDREVLAVAIGEWVKTYKDDIKAVTSEEMLGWTALINTGRNAAYTRTLPLLGQEIVLAQTIACRRTGIVGNRRLIGSRVRIWPIPRAQAARDLHVTETGMQLLERQAGLPPKTKFFWRKQFEILGEARRTAQDASAVAKRLGCQRGDVEALRRARVLFPILAARGSTTLVYLPAAVDEMLAKVRTSDGAESGVTLDAYARGAAITRHEAILKLVKGRILAVGPSASNIRFDTVRVQSPRSARRYGGKPSALGRRSPSGETMLRSEFAALTGFSPSAITRLMEQGVLSDDGGRIMPRRKALEFHRRYLNPNAFLREPMTRQRLRDLGIEPQFTGVQMATIVDRQQFESVTGAKTLPDEPAIFQLWGLLRQAAAEHAPSFVIPEHAGAYRMRIRTSASKCPFKIELSSDGFTFKRTFEYSIRFDWKAFLSERENIREAMKDFEWIETGLRVDAVRTARDQIEIEQCMRALGEVCDLTRFRMP
;
A
#
# COMPACT_ATOMS: atom_id res chain seq x y z
N MET A 1 18.57 -67.37 -27.17
CA MET A 1 18.02 -66.76 -28.41
C MET A 1 16.49 -66.83 -28.58
N ARG A 2 15.72 -67.67 -27.84
CA ARG A 2 14.25 -67.81 -28.01
C ARG A 2 13.32 -66.66 -27.52
N PRO A 3 13.68 -65.72 -26.61
CA PRO A 3 12.72 -64.71 -26.13
C PRO A 3 12.49 -63.54 -27.11
N ARG A 4 13.44 -63.22 -28.00
CA ARG A 4 13.28 -62.08 -28.95
C ARG A 4 12.31 -62.38 -30.10
N PHE A 5 12.22 -63.61 -30.58
CA PHE A 5 11.36 -63.97 -31.71
C PHE A 5 9.86 -63.97 -31.34
N ARG A 6 9.52 -64.37 -30.11
CA ARG A 6 8.13 -64.36 -29.60
C ARG A 6 7.58 -62.96 -29.34
N LEU A 7 8.45 -61.97 -29.08
CA LEU A 7 8.05 -60.58 -28.90
C LEU A 7 7.68 -59.88 -30.23
N ALA A 8 8.19 -60.37 -31.37
CA ALA A 8 7.92 -59.79 -32.70
C ALA A 8 6.59 -60.24 -33.31
N ARG A 9 6.08 -61.42 -32.89
CA ARG A 9 4.77 -61.96 -33.29
C ARG A 9 4.11 -62.62 -32.09
N PRO A 10 3.44 -61.85 -31.22
CA PRO A 10 2.86 -62.35 -29.97
C PRO A 10 1.69 -63.31 -30.20
N PHE A 11 1.12 -63.32 -31.40
CA PHE A 11 -0.02 -64.15 -31.79
C PHE A 11 0.25 -64.83 -33.14
N SER A 12 -0.17 -66.08 -33.28
CA SER A 12 -0.05 -66.85 -34.53
C SER A 12 -1.25 -66.67 -35.47
N ARG A 13 -2.38 -66.21 -34.92
CA ARG A 13 -3.61 -65.84 -35.64
C ARG A 13 -4.11 -64.49 -35.12
N TRP A 14 -4.87 -63.74 -35.89
CA TRP A 14 -5.49 -62.47 -35.44
C TRP A 14 -6.75 -62.20 -36.24
N LYS A 15 -7.61 -63.22 -36.38
CA LYS A 15 -8.85 -63.11 -37.17
C LYS A 15 -9.79 -62.09 -36.54
N LEU A 16 -9.81 -62.01 -35.21
CA LEU A 16 -10.50 -60.95 -34.51
C LEU A 16 -9.84 -59.60 -34.79
N ARG A 17 -10.65 -58.65 -35.26
CA ARG A 17 -10.24 -57.26 -35.48
C ARG A 17 -10.57 -56.40 -34.25
N PRO A 18 -9.76 -55.36 -33.96
CA PRO A 18 -10.11 -54.34 -32.99
C PRO A 18 -11.43 -53.66 -33.37
N VAL A 19 -12.21 -53.28 -32.37
CA VAL A 19 -13.49 -52.58 -32.59
C VAL A 19 -13.52 -51.21 -31.91
N GLN A 20 -14.48 -50.39 -32.32
CA GLN A 20 -14.63 -49.05 -31.78
C GLN A 20 -14.87 -49.08 -30.26
N GLY A 21 -14.13 -48.24 -29.53
CA GLY A 21 -14.22 -48.17 -28.08
C GLY A 21 -13.38 -49.21 -27.33
N GLU A 22 -12.75 -50.14 -28.04
CA GLU A 22 -11.98 -51.21 -27.43
C GLU A 22 -10.55 -50.76 -27.08
N ALA A 23 -10.14 -50.96 -25.82
CA ALA A 23 -8.76 -50.77 -25.40
C ALA A 23 -7.89 -51.98 -25.81
N ALA A 24 -6.58 -51.76 -25.95
CA ALA A 24 -5.61 -52.80 -26.30
C ALA A 24 -5.64 -54.00 -25.33
N THR A 25 -5.93 -53.78 -24.05
CA THR A 25 -6.06 -54.86 -23.06
C THR A 25 -7.29 -55.74 -23.30
N SER A 26 -8.41 -55.18 -23.75
CA SER A 26 -9.60 -55.94 -24.14
C SER A 26 -9.35 -56.71 -25.45
N TYR A 27 -8.76 -56.04 -26.43
CA TYR A 27 -8.43 -56.67 -27.71
C TYR A 27 -7.45 -57.84 -27.52
N PHE A 28 -6.40 -57.64 -26.73
CA PHE A 28 -5.46 -58.68 -26.35
C PHE A 28 -6.16 -59.84 -25.63
N ALA A 29 -7.04 -59.57 -24.67
CA ALA A 29 -7.78 -60.62 -23.95
C ALA A 29 -8.65 -61.47 -24.89
N ARG A 30 -9.29 -60.84 -25.89
CA ARG A 30 -10.04 -61.55 -26.93
C ARG A 30 -9.14 -62.41 -27.82
N LEU A 31 -7.98 -61.90 -28.24
CA LEU A 31 -6.99 -62.67 -29.02
C LEU A 31 -6.47 -63.87 -28.25
N VAL A 32 -6.19 -63.72 -26.95
CA VAL A 32 -5.75 -64.83 -26.09
C VAL A 32 -6.83 -65.90 -26.03
N ARG A 33 -8.11 -65.53 -25.82
CA ARG A 33 -9.22 -66.50 -25.80
C ARG A 33 -9.40 -67.23 -27.13
N GLU A 34 -9.16 -66.56 -28.26
CA GLU A 34 -9.24 -67.19 -29.58
C GLU A 34 -8.14 -68.26 -29.78
N GLN A 35 -6.96 -68.07 -29.18
CA GLN A 35 -5.76 -68.85 -29.50
C GLN A 35 -5.27 -69.79 -28.41
N ALA A 36 -5.65 -69.55 -27.16
CA ALA A 36 -5.13 -70.27 -26.01
C ALA A 36 -6.20 -70.47 -24.95
N ALA A 37 -6.26 -71.69 -24.39
CA ALA A 37 -7.08 -72.01 -23.22
C ALA A 37 -6.40 -71.52 -21.92
N THR A 38 -6.03 -70.23 -21.85
CA THR A 38 -5.38 -69.63 -20.68
C THR A 38 -5.88 -68.22 -20.41
N ALA A 39 -5.65 -67.74 -19.19
CA ALA A 39 -6.02 -66.38 -18.80
C ALA A 39 -5.12 -65.33 -19.49
N PRO A 40 -5.65 -64.15 -19.88
CA PRO A 40 -4.87 -63.08 -20.49
C PRO A 40 -3.64 -62.67 -19.67
N ALA A 41 -3.76 -62.65 -18.33
CA ALA A 41 -2.65 -62.36 -17.43
C ALA A 41 -1.51 -63.38 -17.55
N THR A 42 -1.84 -64.67 -17.55
CA THR A 42 -0.88 -65.77 -17.70
C THR A 42 -0.19 -65.71 -19.07
N TYR A 43 -0.96 -65.46 -20.13
CA TYR A 43 -0.42 -65.32 -21.48
C TYR A 43 0.54 -64.12 -21.60
N ALA A 44 0.14 -62.96 -21.07
CA ALA A 44 0.98 -61.77 -21.07
C ALA A 44 2.28 -61.96 -20.28
N HIS A 45 2.21 -62.63 -19.12
CA HIS A 45 3.40 -63.00 -18.35
C HIS A 45 4.34 -63.92 -19.16
N ALA A 46 3.78 -64.92 -19.86
CA ALA A 46 4.55 -65.80 -20.73
C ALA A 46 5.22 -65.07 -21.91
N LEU A 47 4.64 -63.93 -22.35
CA LEU A 47 5.24 -63.03 -23.34
C LEU A 47 6.23 -62.03 -22.73
N GLY A 48 6.45 -62.05 -21.41
CA GLY A 48 7.31 -61.08 -20.72
C GLY A 48 6.72 -59.67 -20.61
N LEU A 49 5.41 -59.52 -20.78
CA LEU A 49 4.73 -58.24 -20.56
C LEU A 49 4.56 -58.02 -19.06
N ARG A 50 4.91 -56.82 -18.58
CA ARG A 50 4.89 -56.49 -17.15
C ARG A 50 3.45 -56.48 -16.61
N SER A 51 3.22 -57.09 -15.45
CA SER A 51 1.98 -56.94 -14.68
C SER A 51 2.08 -55.67 -13.82
N GLY A 52 1.26 -54.64 -14.08
CA GLY A 52 1.30 -53.38 -13.29
C GLY A 52 0.57 -52.21 -13.95
N LYS A 53 0.77 -50.98 -13.46
CA LYS A 53 0.15 -49.76 -14.02
C LYS A 53 0.60 -49.44 -15.45
N SER A 54 1.85 -49.76 -15.80
CA SER A 54 2.41 -49.53 -17.15
C SER A 54 1.99 -50.57 -18.19
N HIS A 55 1.21 -51.58 -17.77
CA HIS A 55 0.86 -52.74 -18.59
C HIS A 55 0.09 -52.40 -19.87
N ALA A 56 -0.79 -51.41 -19.83
CA ALA A 56 -1.61 -51.02 -21.00
C ALA A 56 -0.75 -50.53 -22.18
N ALA A 57 0.36 -49.84 -21.91
CA ALA A 57 1.28 -49.35 -22.95
C ALA A 57 2.06 -50.50 -23.60
N ASP A 58 2.53 -51.46 -22.80
CA ASP A 58 3.25 -52.64 -23.28
C ASP A 58 2.33 -53.53 -24.13
N VAL A 59 1.09 -53.74 -23.69
CA VAL A 59 0.07 -54.48 -24.46
C VAL A 59 -0.26 -53.75 -25.75
N LEU A 60 -0.45 -52.43 -25.71
CA LEU A 60 -0.71 -51.61 -26.89
C LEU A 60 0.42 -51.75 -27.93
N LYS A 61 1.67 -51.64 -27.50
CA LYS A 61 2.83 -51.87 -28.37
C LYS A 61 2.82 -53.29 -28.97
N SER A 62 2.47 -54.29 -28.17
CA SER A 62 2.38 -55.69 -28.60
C SER A 62 1.31 -55.88 -29.69
N VAL A 63 0.07 -55.42 -29.46
CA VAL A 63 -1.03 -55.65 -30.41
C VAL A 63 -0.94 -54.77 -31.66
N THR A 64 -0.32 -53.59 -31.57
CA THR A 64 -0.13 -52.69 -32.74
C THR A 64 0.98 -53.13 -33.68
N SER A 65 1.84 -54.07 -33.25
CA SER A 65 2.82 -54.75 -34.10
C SER A 65 2.21 -55.79 -35.05
N LEU A 66 0.95 -56.19 -34.80
CA LEU A 66 0.20 -57.06 -35.70
C LEU A 66 -0.13 -56.33 -37.01
N PRO A 67 -0.34 -57.05 -38.13
CA PRO A 67 -0.75 -56.45 -39.40
C PRO A 67 -2.26 -56.13 -39.38
N ILE A 68 -2.60 -55.14 -38.57
CA ILE A 68 -3.92 -54.48 -38.50
C ILE A 68 -3.90 -53.20 -39.34
N SER A 69 -5.08 -52.68 -39.70
CA SER A 69 -5.18 -51.46 -40.47
C SER A 69 -4.70 -50.24 -39.66
N GLU A 70 -4.36 -49.16 -40.35
CA GLU A 70 -3.98 -47.91 -39.70
C GLU A 70 -5.13 -47.32 -38.87
N SER A 71 -6.37 -47.42 -39.35
CA SER A 71 -7.57 -46.97 -38.64
C SER A 71 -7.81 -47.77 -37.35
N GLU A 72 -7.61 -49.09 -37.36
CA GLU A 72 -7.71 -49.94 -36.18
C GLU A 72 -6.60 -49.64 -35.17
N ARG A 73 -5.37 -49.43 -35.67
CA ARG A 73 -4.24 -49.00 -34.83
C ARG A 73 -4.52 -47.65 -34.15
N ALA A 74 -5.03 -46.68 -34.91
CA ALA A 74 -5.43 -45.38 -34.38
C ALA A 74 -6.56 -45.51 -33.34
N GLY A 75 -7.54 -46.38 -33.59
CA GLY A 75 -8.60 -46.69 -32.62
C GLY A 75 -8.05 -47.26 -31.31
N LEU A 76 -7.16 -48.25 -31.37
CA LEU A 76 -6.52 -48.81 -30.18
C LEU A 76 -5.69 -47.77 -29.42
N LEU A 77 -4.95 -46.91 -30.12
CA LEU A 77 -4.20 -45.81 -29.51
C LEU A 77 -5.12 -44.83 -28.79
N HIS A 78 -6.26 -44.49 -29.41
CA HIS A 78 -7.24 -43.56 -28.86
C HIS A 78 -7.94 -44.10 -27.61
N TRP A 79 -8.34 -45.37 -27.62
CA TRP A 79 -9.14 -45.98 -26.54
C TRP A 79 -8.31 -46.67 -25.45
N THR A 80 -6.98 -46.72 -25.58
CA THR A 80 -6.11 -47.30 -24.55
C THR A 80 -5.57 -46.21 -23.63
N PRO A 81 -5.80 -46.28 -22.30
CA PRO A 81 -5.20 -45.34 -21.36
C PRO A 81 -3.69 -45.58 -21.26
N VAL A 82 -2.89 -44.59 -21.67
CA VAL A 82 -1.42 -44.68 -21.65
C VAL A 82 -0.85 -43.70 -20.62
N ALA A 83 0.00 -44.19 -19.72
CA ALA A 83 0.65 -43.34 -18.72
C ALA A 83 1.59 -42.31 -19.37
N GLN A 84 1.51 -41.07 -18.89
CA GLN A 84 2.37 -39.94 -19.23
C GLN A 84 2.86 -39.27 -17.93
N LYS A 85 3.83 -38.36 -18.02
CA LYS A 85 4.46 -37.72 -16.85
C LYS A 85 3.48 -37.09 -15.84
N LYS A 86 2.29 -36.65 -16.29
CA LYS A 86 1.31 -35.91 -15.47
C LYS A 86 -0.05 -36.61 -15.33
N GLY A 87 -0.20 -37.85 -15.81
CA GLY A 87 -1.49 -38.55 -15.79
C GLY A 87 -1.58 -39.63 -16.87
N LEU A 88 -2.80 -39.95 -17.30
CA LEU A 88 -3.10 -40.89 -18.38
C LEU A 88 -3.59 -40.13 -19.61
N CYS A 89 -3.07 -40.44 -20.79
CA CYS A 89 -3.66 -40.01 -22.05
C CYS A 89 -4.73 -41.02 -22.45
N TYR A 90 -5.95 -40.54 -22.69
CA TYR A 90 -7.11 -41.37 -23.04
C TYR A 90 -8.10 -40.56 -23.89
N GLY A 91 -8.46 -41.08 -25.06
CA GLY A 91 -9.38 -40.43 -26.00
C GLY A 91 -8.93 -39.03 -26.41
N GLY A 92 -7.62 -38.81 -26.61
CA GLY A 92 -7.03 -37.50 -26.89
C GLY A 92 -6.97 -36.54 -25.70
N ASN A 93 -7.45 -36.94 -24.51
CA ASN A 93 -7.48 -36.10 -23.31
C ASN A 93 -6.43 -36.56 -22.29
N LEU A 94 -5.84 -35.62 -21.55
CA LEU A 94 -5.03 -35.93 -20.37
C LEU A 94 -5.94 -36.01 -19.14
N ILE A 95 -5.96 -37.16 -18.47
CA ILE A 95 -6.79 -37.42 -17.29
C ILE A 95 -5.96 -37.90 -16.10
N ASN A 96 -6.44 -37.65 -14.89
CA ASN A 96 -5.84 -38.15 -13.66
C ASN A 96 -6.03 -39.67 -13.54
N GLU A 97 -5.05 -40.36 -12.95
CA GLU A 97 -5.13 -41.82 -12.74
C GLU A 97 -6.39 -42.23 -11.98
N ASN A 98 -6.82 -41.41 -11.01
CA ASN A 98 -8.02 -41.70 -10.22
C ASN A 98 -9.30 -41.63 -11.04
N THR A 99 -9.32 -40.95 -12.20
CA THR A 99 -10.50 -40.77 -13.06
C THR A 99 -10.79 -42.03 -13.88
N PHE A 100 -9.77 -42.85 -14.17
CA PHE A 100 -9.89 -44.05 -14.98
C PHE A 100 -9.43 -45.27 -14.19
N LYS A 101 -10.34 -46.22 -13.96
CA LYS A 101 -10.02 -47.44 -13.23
C LYS A 101 -9.96 -48.60 -14.22
N VAL A 102 -8.75 -49.00 -14.61
CA VAL A 102 -8.50 -50.10 -15.56
C VAL A 102 -9.21 -51.40 -15.14
N SER A 103 -9.38 -51.62 -13.83
CA SER A 103 -10.05 -52.78 -13.26
C SER A 103 -11.54 -52.55 -12.93
N ARG A 104 -12.21 -51.55 -13.53
CA ARG A 104 -13.63 -51.29 -13.28
C ARG A 104 -14.47 -52.21 -14.15
N ARG A 105 -14.99 -53.27 -13.53
CA ARG A 105 -15.65 -54.39 -14.21
C ARG A 105 -17.13 -54.13 -14.47
N LEU A 106 -17.45 -52.94 -14.97
CA LEU A 106 -18.80 -52.57 -15.35
C LEU A 106 -19.07 -52.90 -16.81
N HIS A 107 -20.31 -53.27 -17.12
CA HIS A 107 -20.75 -53.53 -18.48
C HIS A 107 -22.25 -53.33 -18.64
N CYS A 108 -22.68 -53.14 -19.88
CA CYS A 108 -24.10 -53.20 -20.27
C CYS A 108 -24.36 -54.57 -20.89
N ALA A 109 -25.36 -55.28 -20.39
CA ALA A 109 -25.71 -56.62 -20.85
C ALA A 109 -26.10 -56.60 -22.33
N SER A 110 -26.91 -55.63 -22.74
CA SER A 110 -27.35 -55.47 -24.13
C SER A 110 -26.19 -55.16 -25.08
N CYS A 111 -25.24 -54.29 -24.69
CA CYS A 111 -24.01 -54.07 -25.46
C CYS A 111 -23.18 -55.35 -25.64
N VAL A 112 -23.07 -56.17 -24.59
CA VAL A 112 -22.30 -57.42 -24.63
C VAL A 112 -23.00 -58.47 -25.50
N ALA A 113 -24.32 -58.59 -25.40
CA ALA A 113 -25.12 -59.48 -26.23
C ALA A 113 -25.01 -59.16 -27.73
N GLU A 114 -24.93 -57.87 -28.08
CA GLU A 114 -24.72 -57.43 -29.46
C GLU A 114 -23.30 -57.68 -29.97
N ALA A 115 -22.32 -57.49 -29.09
CA ALA A 115 -20.91 -57.58 -29.43
C ALA A 115 -20.08 -57.83 -28.17
N ALA A 116 -19.57 -59.06 -28.03
CA ALA A 116 -18.91 -59.55 -26.83
C ALA A 116 -17.48 -58.99 -26.63
N TYR A 117 -17.38 -57.71 -26.24
CA TYR A 117 -16.11 -57.05 -25.91
C TYR A 117 -16.27 -55.97 -24.84
N HIS A 118 -15.16 -55.59 -24.19
CA HIS A 118 -15.19 -54.56 -23.16
C HIS A 118 -15.00 -53.17 -23.76
N ARG A 119 -15.94 -52.26 -23.49
CA ARG A 119 -15.79 -50.86 -23.90
C ARG A 119 -15.00 -50.08 -22.87
N SER A 120 -13.92 -49.45 -23.32
CA SER A 120 -12.94 -48.77 -22.46
C SER A 120 -13.55 -47.66 -21.61
N TRP A 121 -14.55 -46.94 -22.11
CA TRP A 121 -15.20 -45.83 -21.40
C TRP A 121 -16.01 -46.27 -20.17
N TRP A 122 -16.39 -47.55 -20.05
CA TRP A 122 -17.01 -48.09 -18.83
C TRP A 122 -16.07 -47.95 -17.61
N ASN A 123 -14.76 -47.80 -17.84
CA ASN A 123 -13.76 -47.62 -16.81
C ASN A 123 -13.64 -46.18 -16.26
N LEU A 124 -14.26 -45.20 -16.92
CA LEU A 124 -14.28 -43.82 -16.44
C LEU A 124 -15.15 -43.70 -15.21
N ASN A 125 -14.64 -43.14 -14.11
CA ASN A 125 -15.45 -42.89 -12.93
C ASN A 125 -16.71 -42.07 -13.27
N GLY A 126 -17.86 -42.53 -12.78
CA GLY A 126 -19.11 -41.81 -13.00
C GLY A 126 -19.86 -42.25 -14.25
N PHE A 127 -19.26 -43.06 -15.12
CA PHE A 127 -19.98 -43.77 -16.17
C PHE A 127 -20.81 -44.87 -15.50
N GLU A 128 -22.10 -44.65 -15.33
CA GLU A 128 -23.03 -45.50 -14.56
C GLU A 128 -24.15 -46.05 -15.45
N THR A 129 -24.53 -45.35 -16.52
CA THR A 129 -25.60 -45.74 -17.44
C THR A 129 -25.07 -45.88 -18.86
N CYS A 130 -25.54 -46.88 -19.59
CA CYS A 130 -25.25 -47.01 -21.02
C CYS A 130 -26.05 -45.99 -21.83
N PRO A 131 -25.41 -45.06 -22.57
CA PRO A 131 -26.15 -44.04 -23.32
C PRO A 131 -26.87 -44.59 -24.56
N PHE A 132 -26.57 -45.83 -24.98
CA PHE A 132 -27.17 -46.48 -26.15
C PHE A 132 -28.37 -47.37 -25.80
N HIS A 133 -28.39 -47.94 -24.59
CA HIS A 133 -29.43 -48.88 -24.14
C HIS A 133 -30.24 -48.36 -22.95
N ARG A 134 -29.82 -47.24 -22.35
CA ARG A 134 -30.43 -46.63 -21.15
C ARG A 134 -30.47 -47.57 -19.93
N GLU A 135 -29.55 -48.53 -19.89
CA GLU A 135 -29.42 -49.50 -18.80
C GLU A 135 -28.30 -49.09 -17.85
N VAL A 136 -28.51 -49.30 -16.55
CA VAL A 136 -27.45 -49.18 -15.55
C VAL A 136 -26.39 -50.24 -15.82
N LEU A 137 -25.12 -49.87 -15.73
CA LEU A 137 -24.03 -50.81 -15.91
C LEU A 137 -23.89 -51.73 -14.68
N PHE A 138 -23.81 -53.03 -14.94
CA PHE A 138 -23.67 -54.05 -13.91
C PHE A 138 -22.21 -54.43 -13.71
N ALA A 139 -21.83 -54.69 -12.46
CA ALA A 139 -20.57 -55.35 -12.16
C ALA A 139 -20.65 -56.81 -12.59
N VAL A 140 -19.59 -57.35 -13.18
CA VAL A 140 -19.50 -58.79 -13.47
C VAL A 140 -19.42 -59.56 -12.14
N PRO A 141 -20.40 -60.42 -11.80
CA PRO A 141 -20.37 -61.26 -10.59
C PRO A 141 -19.20 -62.25 -10.63
N ASP A 142 -18.69 -62.67 -9.47
CA ASP A 142 -17.75 -63.80 -9.31
C ASP A 142 -16.40 -63.75 -10.04
N PHE A 143 -16.01 -62.59 -10.58
CA PHE A 143 -14.65 -62.38 -11.05
C PHE A 143 -13.73 -62.10 -9.84
N GLU A 144 -13.62 -63.01 -8.89
CA GLU A 144 -12.83 -62.81 -7.67
C GLU A 144 -11.38 -62.43 -8.00
N TYR A 145 -10.89 -61.36 -7.37
CA TYR A 145 -9.53 -60.89 -7.05
C TYR A 145 -8.28 -61.32 -7.88
N ARG A 146 -8.23 -62.51 -8.46
CA ARG A 146 -7.06 -63.17 -9.07
C ARG A 146 -6.70 -62.69 -10.48
N ALA A 147 -7.62 -62.08 -11.22
CA ALA A 147 -7.38 -61.67 -12.62
C ALA A 147 -6.59 -60.35 -12.79
N GLY A 148 -6.20 -59.67 -11.71
CA GLY A 148 -5.41 -58.43 -11.77
C GLY A 148 -6.11 -57.27 -12.52
N ASN A 149 -5.32 -56.46 -13.22
CA ASN A 149 -5.75 -55.25 -13.95
C ASN A 149 -6.31 -55.55 -15.36
N TRP A 150 -6.88 -56.73 -15.59
CA TRP A 150 -7.45 -57.11 -16.88
C TRP A 150 -8.96 -56.84 -16.94
N PRO A 151 -9.49 -56.37 -18.09
CA PRO A 151 -10.92 -56.26 -18.29
C PRO A 151 -11.58 -57.65 -18.28
N PRO A 152 -12.87 -57.73 -17.92
CA PRO A 152 -13.63 -58.97 -18.02
C PRO A 152 -13.72 -59.44 -19.47
N THR A 153 -13.80 -60.76 -19.66
CA THR A 153 -14.04 -61.38 -20.95
C THR A 153 -15.47 -61.87 -21.02
N TYR A 154 -16.13 -61.66 -22.15
CA TYR A 154 -17.55 -62.02 -22.31
C TYR A 154 -17.71 -63.21 -23.22
N GLU A 155 -18.72 -64.02 -22.95
CA GLU A 155 -19.18 -65.07 -23.86
C GLU A 155 -20.22 -64.47 -24.81
N GLY A 156 -20.19 -64.89 -26.08
CA GLY A 156 -21.10 -64.36 -27.10
C GLY A 156 -20.45 -64.28 -28.48
N PRO A 157 -21.23 -63.90 -29.50
CA PRO A 157 -20.72 -63.76 -30.85
C PRO A 157 -19.62 -62.68 -30.89
N PRO A 158 -18.56 -62.90 -31.68
CA PRO A 158 -17.58 -61.84 -31.93
C PRO A 158 -18.29 -60.66 -32.61
N PRO A 159 -17.88 -59.42 -32.34
CA PRO A 159 -18.45 -58.26 -32.99
C PRO A 159 -18.38 -58.40 -34.52
N PRO A 160 -19.45 -58.05 -35.27
CA PRO A 160 -19.42 -58.06 -36.71
C PRO A 160 -18.39 -57.05 -37.24
N SER A 161 -17.81 -57.36 -38.41
CA SER A 161 -16.88 -56.44 -39.08
C SER A 161 -17.58 -55.11 -39.35
N GLY A 162 -17.01 -54.00 -38.87
CA GLY A 162 -17.59 -52.66 -39.02
C GLY A 162 -18.67 -52.27 -38.01
N TYR A 163 -18.80 -52.98 -36.89
CA TYR A 163 -19.69 -52.57 -35.79
C TYR A 163 -19.36 -51.15 -35.30
N ASP A 164 -20.30 -50.22 -35.48
CA ASP A 164 -20.18 -48.80 -35.13
C ASP A 164 -21.32 -48.38 -34.19
N HIS A 165 -20.98 -47.93 -32.98
CA HIS A 165 -21.95 -47.42 -32.01
C HIS A 165 -22.61 -46.12 -32.47
N ARG A 166 -21.97 -45.38 -33.38
CA ARG A 166 -22.49 -44.10 -33.90
C ARG A 166 -23.78 -44.25 -34.70
N ALA A 167 -24.06 -45.45 -35.21
CA ALA A 167 -25.32 -45.72 -35.91
C ALA A 167 -26.55 -45.60 -34.98
N ARG A 168 -26.34 -45.59 -33.66
CA ARG A 168 -27.41 -45.42 -32.68
C ARG A 168 -27.48 -43.98 -32.19
N GLN A 169 -28.72 -43.49 -32.08
CA GLN A 169 -28.99 -42.22 -31.42
C GLN A 169 -28.78 -42.39 -29.91
N ALA A 170 -27.66 -41.88 -29.41
CA ALA A 170 -27.49 -41.68 -27.98
C ALA A 170 -28.44 -40.57 -27.50
N GLU A 171 -28.95 -40.69 -26.28
CA GLU A 171 -29.84 -39.67 -25.73
C GLU A 171 -29.06 -38.40 -25.36
N ASP A 172 -29.49 -37.28 -25.91
CA ASP A 172 -28.95 -35.98 -25.56
C ASP A 172 -29.27 -35.61 -24.11
N GLY A 173 -28.31 -34.96 -23.45
CA GLY A 173 -28.50 -34.48 -22.08
C GLY A 173 -28.14 -35.47 -20.96
N GLN A 174 -27.66 -36.67 -21.29
CA GLN A 174 -27.03 -37.58 -20.32
C GLN A 174 -25.53 -37.27 -20.14
N PHE A 175 -25.03 -37.44 -18.92
CA PHE A 175 -23.61 -37.25 -18.58
C PHE A 175 -22.71 -38.18 -19.39
N GLU A 176 -23.10 -39.45 -19.55
CA GLU A 176 -22.34 -40.43 -20.32
C GLU A 176 -22.29 -40.08 -21.81
N THR A 177 -23.39 -39.60 -22.39
CA THR A 177 -23.41 -39.06 -23.75
C THR A 177 -22.38 -37.93 -23.88
N TYR A 178 -22.37 -36.98 -22.95
CA TYR A 178 -21.40 -35.89 -22.94
C TYR A 178 -19.95 -36.38 -22.86
N LEU A 179 -19.65 -37.39 -22.02
CA LEU A 179 -18.30 -37.97 -21.96
C LEU A 179 -17.89 -38.58 -23.31
N LEU A 180 -18.79 -39.28 -23.99
CA LEU A 180 -18.50 -39.87 -25.31
C LEU A 180 -18.31 -38.81 -26.40
N GLN A 181 -19.01 -37.68 -26.31
CA GLN A 181 -18.79 -36.51 -27.17
C GLN A 181 -17.39 -35.91 -26.94
N ARG A 182 -16.98 -35.74 -25.67
CA ARG A 182 -15.65 -35.24 -25.29
C ARG A 182 -14.50 -36.17 -25.69
N LEU A 183 -14.78 -37.46 -25.85
CA LEU A 183 -13.84 -38.48 -26.31
C LEU A 183 -13.87 -38.65 -27.84
N GLY A 184 -14.67 -37.87 -28.58
CA GLY A 184 -14.74 -37.91 -30.04
C GLY A 184 -15.46 -39.14 -30.62
N LEU A 185 -16.21 -39.87 -29.80
CA LEU A 185 -17.06 -40.96 -30.30
C LEU A 185 -18.32 -40.41 -30.95
N LEU A 186 -18.98 -39.47 -30.27
CA LEU A 186 -20.22 -38.82 -30.70
C LEU A 186 -19.94 -37.37 -31.12
N SER A 187 -20.86 -36.78 -31.89
CA SER A 187 -20.82 -35.36 -32.27
C SER A 187 -20.93 -34.46 -31.04
N GLN A 188 -20.09 -33.42 -30.96
CA GLN A 188 -20.04 -32.53 -29.79
C GLN A 188 -21.36 -31.80 -29.57
N GLY A 189 -21.94 -31.95 -28.38
CA GLY A 189 -23.00 -31.09 -27.85
C GLY A 189 -22.40 -29.89 -27.11
N ALA A 190 -23.22 -28.88 -26.83
CA ALA A 190 -22.79 -27.69 -26.10
C ALA A 190 -22.91 -27.90 -24.58
N ALA A 191 -21.80 -27.72 -23.87
CA ALA A 191 -21.78 -27.58 -22.42
C ALA A 191 -20.80 -26.47 -22.00
N PRO A 192 -21.19 -25.18 -22.07
CA PRO A 192 -20.26 -24.05 -22.05
C PRO A 192 -19.30 -24.00 -20.85
N LEU A 193 -19.76 -24.32 -19.63
CA LEU A 193 -18.88 -24.37 -18.45
C LEU A 193 -17.92 -25.58 -18.44
N LEU A 194 -18.27 -26.66 -19.14
CA LEU A 194 -17.54 -27.92 -19.10
C LEU A 194 -16.54 -28.07 -20.26
N ASP A 195 -16.87 -27.54 -21.43
CA ASP A 195 -16.13 -27.81 -22.69
C ASP A 195 -14.69 -27.32 -22.66
N LEU A 196 -14.44 -26.19 -22.00
CA LEU A 196 -13.10 -25.62 -21.85
C LEU A 196 -12.29 -26.25 -20.69
N CYS A 197 -12.92 -27.13 -19.91
CA CYS A 197 -12.31 -27.68 -18.71
C CYS A 197 -11.69 -29.06 -18.98
N PRO A 198 -10.57 -29.42 -18.32
CA PRO A 198 -10.01 -30.76 -18.40
C PRO A 198 -11.04 -31.83 -18.03
N LEU A 199 -11.10 -32.93 -18.78
CA LEU A 199 -12.11 -33.99 -18.59
C LEU A 199 -12.11 -34.58 -17.17
N SER A 200 -10.94 -34.65 -16.52
CA SER A 200 -10.84 -35.08 -15.12
C SER A 200 -11.48 -34.14 -14.12
N ASP A 201 -11.42 -32.84 -14.39
CA ASP A 201 -12.07 -31.84 -13.56
C ASP A 201 -13.57 -31.95 -13.75
N VAL A 202 -14.05 -32.05 -15.00
CA VAL A 202 -15.48 -32.26 -15.30
C VAL A 202 -16.03 -33.46 -14.54
N ILE A 203 -15.41 -34.64 -14.68
CA ILE A 203 -15.86 -35.86 -13.99
C ILE A 203 -15.88 -35.66 -12.47
N TRP A 204 -14.84 -35.03 -11.91
CA TRP A 204 -14.78 -34.83 -10.47
C TRP A 204 -15.82 -33.83 -9.96
N TYR A 205 -15.97 -32.69 -10.61
CA TYR A 205 -16.88 -31.62 -10.22
C TYR A 205 -18.34 -32.04 -10.41
N CYS A 206 -18.72 -32.72 -11.50
CA CYS A 206 -20.06 -33.27 -11.67
C CYS A 206 -20.41 -34.25 -10.54
N GLY A 207 -19.57 -35.26 -10.27
CA GLY A 207 -19.83 -36.24 -9.21
C GLY A 207 -19.78 -35.67 -7.78
N MET A 208 -19.12 -34.52 -7.59
CA MET A 208 -19.03 -33.84 -6.32
C MET A 208 -20.21 -32.89 -6.09
N LEU A 209 -20.52 -32.04 -7.07
CA LEU A 209 -21.63 -31.09 -7.00
C LEU A 209 -22.98 -31.81 -7.00
N GLY A 210 -23.19 -32.79 -7.88
CA GLY A 210 -24.47 -33.50 -7.89
C GLY A 210 -24.70 -34.32 -6.63
N ARG A 211 -23.64 -34.80 -5.97
CA ARG A 211 -23.77 -35.36 -4.62
C ARG A 211 -24.26 -34.32 -3.62
N ALA A 212 -23.78 -33.09 -3.71
CA ALA A 212 -24.27 -32.03 -2.83
C ALA A 212 -25.74 -31.70 -3.12
N LEU A 213 -26.09 -31.44 -4.37
CA LEU A 213 -27.43 -31.04 -4.78
C LEU A 213 -28.51 -32.09 -4.44
N ARG A 214 -28.13 -33.37 -4.34
CA ARG A 214 -29.04 -34.48 -4.03
C ARG A 214 -29.10 -34.86 -2.54
N ASN A 215 -28.36 -34.18 -1.68
CA ASN A 215 -28.35 -34.47 -0.24
C ASN A 215 -28.56 -33.18 0.57
N PRO A 216 -29.11 -33.27 1.80
CA PRO A 216 -29.15 -32.13 2.71
C PRO A 216 -27.77 -31.53 2.98
N VAL A 217 -27.75 -30.24 3.34
CA VAL A 217 -26.51 -29.55 3.73
C VAL A 217 -25.90 -30.25 4.96
N ALA A 218 -24.69 -30.80 4.80
CA ALA A 218 -23.99 -31.50 5.86
C ALA A 218 -22.53 -31.06 5.94
N GLY A 219 -21.93 -31.04 7.14
CA GLY A 219 -20.51 -30.69 7.34
C GLY A 219 -19.54 -31.73 6.75
N ASN A 220 -19.97 -32.98 6.65
CA ASN A 220 -19.18 -34.08 6.08
C ASN A 220 -19.64 -34.44 4.66
N ARG A 221 -18.71 -34.98 3.86
CA ARG A 221 -19.00 -35.44 2.50
C ARG A 221 -20.02 -36.60 2.52
N PRO A 222 -21.19 -36.48 1.86
CA PRO A 222 -22.15 -37.58 1.80
C PRO A 222 -21.57 -38.83 1.10
N ARG A 223 -22.19 -40.00 1.33
CA ARG A 223 -21.91 -41.22 0.57
C ARG A 223 -22.36 -41.03 -0.88
N ARG A 224 -21.59 -41.54 -1.85
CA ARG A 224 -21.96 -41.52 -3.27
C ARG A 224 -23.21 -42.37 -3.51
N ARG A 225 -24.13 -41.86 -4.33
CA ARG A 225 -25.32 -42.58 -4.82
C ARG A 225 -25.34 -42.64 -6.36
N PRO A 226 -25.97 -43.65 -6.97
CA PRO A 226 -26.21 -43.67 -8.41
C PRO A 226 -26.96 -42.41 -8.85
N GLY A 227 -26.53 -41.77 -9.94
CA GLY A 227 -27.11 -40.54 -10.48
C GLY A 227 -26.55 -39.24 -9.91
N ASP A 228 -25.60 -39.28 -8.97
CA ASP A 228 -24.91 -38.07 -8.49
C ASP A 228 -24.16 -37.36 -9.62
N TYR A 229 -23.61 -38.10 -10.58
CA TYR A 229 -22.90 -37.50 -11.71
C TYR A 229 -23.86 -36.80 -12.67
N GLN A 230 -25.01 -37.42 -12.94
CA GLN A 230 -26.06 -36.86 -13.79
C GLN A 230 -26.59 -35.53 -13.23
N ALA A 231 -26.95 -35.48 -11.95
CA ALA A 231 -27.44 -34.24 -11.34
C ALA A 231 -26.39 -33.12 -11.35
N GLY A 232 -25.11 -33.46 -11.16
CA GLY A 232 -24.03 -32.49 -11.25
C GLY A 232 -23.78 -32.01 -12.68
N PHE A 233 -23.94 -32.90 -13.67
CA PHE A 233 -23.87 -32.54 -15.08
C PHE A 233 -25.01 -31.61 -15.48
N GLU A 234 -26.25 -31.91 -15.09
CA GLU A 234 -27.42 -31.05 -15.35
C GLU A 234 -27.24 -29.63 -14.80
N ALA A 235 -26.67 -29.51 -13.60
CA ALA A 235 -26.36 -28.21 -13.01
C ALA A 235 -25.21 -27.47 -13.70
N LEU A 236 -24.24 -28.17 -14.28
CA LEU A 236 -23.03 -27.59 -14.86
C LEU A 236 -23.04 -27.46 -16.38
N ARG A 237 -23.96 -28.10 -17.10
CA ARG A 237 -23.95 -28.13 -18.57
C ARG A 237 -24.35 -26.80 -19.23
N PHE A 238 -24.85 -25.83 -18.47
CA PHE A 238 -25.26 -24.52 -18.98
C PHE A 238 -24.29 -23.42 -18.55
N ASP A 239 -24.78 -22.22 -18.27
CA ASP A 239 -23.99 -21.10 -17.78
C ASP A 239 -23.96 -21.00 -16.24
N ARG A 240 -23.17 -20.05 -15.75
CA ARG A 240 -23.01 -19.78 -14.31
C ARG A 240 -24.31 -19.39 -13.62
N GLU A 241 -25.20 -18.70 -14.33
CA GLU A 241 -26.45 -18.21 -13.74
C GLU A 241 -27.41 -19.36 -13.47
N VAL A 242 -27.52 -20.30 -14.43
CA VAL A 242 -28.29 -21.54 -14.25
C VAL A 242 -27.74 -22.36 -13.08
N LEU A 243 -26.42 -22.51 -12.98
CA LEU A 243 -25.77 -23.16 -11.84
C LEU A 243 -26.09 -22.46 -10.51
N ALA A 244 -26.07 -21.13 -10.48
CA ALA A 244 -26.38 -20.36 -9.28
C ALA A 244 -27.86 -20.51 -8.86
N VAL A 245 -28.78 -20.66 -9.83
CA VAL A 245 -30.19 -20.97 -9.56
C VAL A 245 -30.31 -22.35 -8.91
N ALA A 246 -29.70 -23.38 -9.50
CA ALA A 246 -29.74 -24.75 -8.97
C ALA A 246 -29.18 -24.83 -7.53
N ILE A 247 -28.05 -24.17 -7.26
CA ILE A 247 -27.49 -24.08 -5.91
C ILE A 247 -28.42 -23.29 -4.97
N GLY A 248 -29.02 -22.21 -5.47
CA GLY A 248 -29.94 -21.38 -4.69
C GLY A 248 -31.20 -22.13 -4.27
N GLU A 249 -31.79 -22.91 -5.17
CA GLU A 249 -32.92 -23.79 -4.89
C GLU A 249 -32.53 -24.86 -3.86
N TRP A 250 -31.41 -25.54 -4.07
CA TRP A 250 -30.89 -26.52 -3.11
C TRP A 250 -30.71 -25.93 -1.70
N VAL A 251 -30.12 -24.74 -1.59
CA VAL A 251 -29.97 -24.06 -0.29
C VAL A 251 -31.35 -23.76 0.31
N LYS A 252 -32.30 -23.23 -0.46
CA LYS A 252 -33.67 -22.94 0.03
C LYS A 252 -34.39 -24.19 0.51
N THR A 253 -34.24 -25.32 -0.19
CA THR A 253 -34.90 -26.58 0.16
C THR A 253 -34.41 -27.18 1.49
N TYR A 254 -33.14 -26.97 1.84
CA TYR A 254 -32.53 -27.65 2.99
C TYR A 254 -32.09 -26.71 4.13
N LYS A 255 -32.36 -25.41 4.03
CA LYS A 255 -32.04 -24.40 5.05
C LYS A 255 -33.21 -23.43 5.23
N ASP A 256 -34.02 -23.68 6.26
CA ASP A 256 -35.13 -22.79 6.63
C ASP A 256 -34.66 -21.53 7.38
N ASP A 257 -33.56 -21.61 8.15
CA ASP A 257 -33.04 -20.47 8.93
C ASP A 257 -31.87 -19.77 8.21
N ILE A 258 -32.15 -18.60 7.63
CA ILE A 258 -31.21 -17.74 6.88
C ILE A 258 -30.12 -17.11 7.78
N LYS A 259 -30.13 -17.40 9.09
CA LYS A 259 -29.19 -16.87 10.08
C LYS A 259 -27.77 -17.45 10.05
N ALA A 260 -27.45 -18.34 9.11
CA ALA A 260 -26.07 -18.81 8.94
C ALA A 260 -25.10 -17.61 8.90
N VAL A 261 -23.99 -17.73 9.63
CA VAL A 261 -22.97 -16.70 9.82
C VAL A 261 -21.75 -16.98 8.94
N THR A 262 -21.55 -18.26 8.56
CA THR A 262 -20.41 -18.73 7.76
C THR A 262 -20.83 -19.45 6.49
N SER A 263 -19.90 -19.55 5.53
CA SER A 263 -20.14 -20.31 4.29
C SER A 263 -20.22 -21.82 4.52
N GLU A 264 -19.51 -22.34 5.52
CA GLU A 264 -19.57 -23.75 5.91
C GLU A 264 -20.93 -24.10 6.52
N GLU A 265 -21.50 -23.19 7.31
CA GLU A 265 -22.87 -23.37 7.80
C GLU A 265 -23.87 -23.38 6.64
N MET A 266 -23.74 -22.50 5.65
CA MET A 266 -24.72 -22.37 4.56
C MET A 266 -24.58 -23.44 3.48
N LEU A 267 -23.35 -23.82 3.12
CA LEU A 267 -23.05 -24.71 2.00
C LEU A 267 -22.51 -26.08 2.47
N GLY A 268 -22.31 -26.27 3.77
CA GLY A 268 -21.77 -27.50 4.34
C GLY A 268 -20.36 -27.80 3.81
N TRP A 269 -20.11 -29.09 3.59
CA TRP A 269 -18.88 -29.61 3.00
C TRP A 269 -18.56 -28.98 1.64
N THR A 270 -19.54 -28.48 0.88
CA THR A 270 -19.26 -27.84 -0.42
C THR A 270 -18.59 -26.48 -0.30
N ALA A 271 -18.59 -25.87 0.89
CA ALA A 271 -17.78 -24.69 1.14
C ALA A 271 -16.27 -24.99 1.01
N LEU A 272 -15.88 -26.25 1.29
CA LEU A 272 -14.51 -26.76 1.23
C LEU A 272 -14.09 -27.21 -0.17
N ILE A 273 -14.94 -27.03 -1.20
CA ILE A 273 -14.53 -27.23 -2.61
C ILE A 273 -13.30 -26.38 -2.95
N ASN A 274 -13.07 -25.29 -2.20
CA ASN A 274 -11.92 -24.41 -2.31
C ASN A 274 -10.66 -24.87 -1.56
N THR A 275 -10.82 -25.73 -0.55
CA THR A 275 -9.73 -26.13 0.35
C THR A 275 -9.25 -27.55 0.09
N GLY A 276 -10.13 -28.43 -0.39
CA GLY A 276 -9.92 -29.89 -0.45
C GLY A 276 -9.06 -30.42 -1.59
N ARG A 277 -8.62 -29.60 -2.54
CA ARG A 277 -7.63 -29.97 -3.57
C ARG A 277 -6.62 -28.84 -3.72
N ASN A 278 -5.43 -29.02 -3.13
CA ASN A 278 -4.21 -28.26 -3.44
C ASN A 278 -4.11 -26.81 -2.93
N ALA A 279 -4.63 -26.47 -1.75
CA ALA A 279 -4.14 -25.28 -1.04
C ALA A 279 -2.59 -25.31 -0.84
N ALA A 280 -2.01 -26.51 -0.83
CA ALA A 280 -0.56 -26.72 -0.76
C ALA A 280 0.19 -26.75 -2.12
N TYR A 281 -0.48 -26.82 -3.28
CA TYR A 281 0.24 -27.09 -4.55
C TYR A 281 -0.08 -26.21 -5.77
N THR A 282 -1.15 -25.39 -5.77
CA THR A 282 -1.36 -24.43 -6.87
C THR A 282 -2.15 -23.23 -6.37
N ARG A 283 -1.56 -22.03 -6.46
CA ARG A 283 -2.20 -20.73 -6.15
C ARG A 283 -3.38 -20.35 -7.05
N THR A 284 -3.88 -21.26 -7.91
CA THR A 284 -4.97 -21.02 -8.86
C THR A 284 -5.91 -22.22 -8.87
N LEU A 285 -7.17 -22.00 -8.47
CA LEU A 285 -8.25 -22.99 -8.65
C LEU A 285 -8.40 -23.33 -10.14
N PRO A 286 -8.75 -24.59 -10.50
CA PRO A 286 -9.18 -24.91 -11.86
C PRO A 286 -10.34 -24.01 -12.30
N LEU A 287 -10.44 -23.72 -13.60
CA LEU A 287 -11.46 -22.81 -14.15
C LEU A 287 -12.88 -23.17 -13.67
N LEU A 288 -13.27 -24.46 -13.77
CA LEU A 288 -14.57 -24.93 -13.30
C LEU A 288 -14.80 -24.71 -11.80
N GLY A 289 -13.74 -24.86 -11.00
CA GLY A 289 -13.80 -24.57 -9.57
C GLY A 289 -14.09 -23.09 -9.30
N GLN A 290 -13.47 -22.18 -10.05
CA GLN A 290 -13.75 -20.74 -9.95
C GLN A 290 -15.21 -20.43 -10.32
N GLU A 291 -15.71 -21.03 -11.40
CA GLU A 291 -17.11 -20.88 -11.84
C GLU A 291 -18.11 -21.34 -10.78
N ILE A 292 -17.86 -22.50 -10.16
CA ILE A 292 -18.69 -23.03 -9.07
C ILE A 292 -18.68 -22.11 -7.86
N VAL A 293 -17.53 -21.54 -7.48
CA VAL A 293 -17.43 -20.60 -6.35
C VAL A 293 -18.20 -19.33 -6.63
N LEU A 294 -18.11 -18.81 -7.85
CA LEU A 294 -18.86 -17.62 -8.26
C LEU A 294 -20.35 -17.91 -8.23
N ALA A 295 -20.79 -19.06 -8.76
CA ALA A 295 -22.18 -19.48 -8.70
C ALA A 295 -22.68 -19.69 -7.26
N GLN A 296 -21.91 -20.35 -6.40
CA GLN A 296 -22.21 -20.45 -4.95
C GLN A 296 -22.34 -19.06 -4.31
N THR A 297 -21.47 -18.13 -4.68
CA THR A 297 -21.50 -16.76 -4.13
C THR A 297 -22.75 -16.01 -4.60
N ILE A 298 -23.12 -16.14 -5.88
CA ILE A 298 -24.38 -15.61 -6.44
C ILE A 298 -25.58 -16.23 -5.71
N ALA A 299 -25.59 -17.56 -5.56
CA ALA A 299 -26.65 -18.31 -4.91
C ALA A 299 -26.84 -17.88 -3.45
N CYS A 300 -25.78 -17.92 -2.63
CA CYS A 300 -25.82 -17.49 -1.23
C CYS A 300 -26.28 -16.04 -1.07
N ARG A 301 -25.93 -15.18 -2.02
CA ARG A 301 -26.36 -13.78 -2.03
C ARG A 301 -27.85 -13.65 -2.35
N ARG A 302 -28.38 -14.46 -3.28
CA ARG A 302 -29.81 -14.50 -3.62
C ARG A 302 -30.67 -15.08 -2.49
N THR A 303 -30.11 -15.96 -1.67
CA THR A 303 -30.84 -16.69 -0.62
C THR A 303 -30.62 -16.16 0.80
N GLY A 304 -29.61 -15.33 1.08
CA GLY A 304 -29.37 -14.83 2.44
C GLY A 304 -28.17 -13.89 2.68
N ILE A 305 -27.94 -13.55 3.97
CA ILE A 305 -26.97 -12.52 4.43
C ILE A 305 -25.49 -12.96 4.23
N VAL A 306 -25.22 -14.27 4.20
CA VAL A 306 -23.86 -14.87 4.14
C VAL A 306 -23.07 -14.49 2.90
N GLY A 307 -23.74 -14.26 1.75
CA GLY A 307 -23.07 -13.97 0.48
C GLY A 307 -22.17 -12.73 0.51
N ASN A 308 -22.46 -11.77 1.40
CA ASN A 308 -21.72 -10.51 1.46
C ASN A 308 -20.29 -10.65 2.02
N ARG A 309 -20.02 -11.63 2.91
CA ARG A 309 -18.68 -11.85 3.46
C ARG A 309 -17.74 -12.53 2.46
N ARG A 310 -18.24 -13.42 1.59
CA ARG A 310 -17.44 -14.04 0.51
C ARG A 310 -17.06 -13.02 -0.57
N LEU A 311 -17.94 -12.06 -0.85
CA LEU A 311 -17.68 -11.01 -1.84
C LEU A 311 -16.57 -10.04 -1.44
N ILE A 312 -16.30 -9.91 -0.14
CA ILE A 312 -15.27 -9.00 0.36
C ILE A 312 -13.88 -9.39 -0.19
N GLY A 313 -13.61 -10.64 -0.56
CA GLY A 313 -12.34 -11.05 -1.17
C GLY A 313 -12.37 -11.23 -2.69
N SER A 314 -13.55 -11.16 -3.32
CA SER A 314 -13.71 -11.49 -4.74
C SER A 314 -13.39 -10.30 -5.65
N ARG A 315 -12.72 -10.57 -6.77
CA ARG A 315 -12.56 -9.58 -7.87
C ARG A 315 -13.86 -9.38 -8.67
N VAL A 316 -14.82 -10.29 -8.53
CA VAL A 316 -16.09 -10.22 -9.24
C VAL A 316 -17.08 -9.36 -8.45
N ARG A 317 -17.50 -8.25 -9.08
CA ARG A 317 -18.53 -7.36 -8.53
C ARG A 317 -19.91 -7.93 -8.82
N ILE A 318 -20.60 -8.34 -7.77
CA ILE A 318 -22.02 -8.71 -7.84
C ILE A 318 -22.82 -7.56 -7.22
N TRP A 319 -23.82 -7.03 -7.93
CA TRP A 319 -24.60 -5.89 -7.46
C TRP A 319 -25.82 -6.32 -6.62
N PRO A 320 -26.25 -5.51 -5.62
CA PRO A 320 -25.54 -4.35 -5.08
C PRO A 320 -24.28 -4.72 -4.24
N ILE A 321 -23.18 -3.97 -4.32
CA ILE A 321 -21.99 -4.31 -3.52
C ILE A 321 -22.09 -3.78 -2.08
N PRO A 322 -21.56 -4.48 -1.06
CA PRO A 322 -21.50 -3.96 0.30
C PRO A 322 -20.65 -2.69 0.40
N ARG A 323 -20.98 -1.79 1.33
CA ARG A 323 -20.21 -0.55 1.58
C ARG A 323 -18.71 -0.78 1.79
N ALA A 324 -18.33 -1.84 2.50
CA ALA A 324 -16.93 -2.21 2.71
C ALA A 324 -16.22 -2.68 1.43
N GLN A 325 -16.94 -3.30 0.48
CA GLN A 325 -16.40 -3.61 -0.84
C GLN A 325 -16.26 -2.34 -1.67
N ALA A 326 -17.30 -1.50 -1.70
CA ALA A 326 -17.27 -0.23 -2.43
C ALA A 326 -16.11 0.66 -1.98
N ALA A 327 -15.90 0.77 -0.66
CA ALA A 327 -14.79 1.53 -0.10
C ALA A 327 -13.42 1.00 -0.56
N ARG A 328 -13.23 -0.32 -0.61
CA ARG A 328 -11.98 -0.91 -1.10
C ARG A 328 -11.79 -0.74 -2.60
N ASP A 329 -12.84 -0.94 -3.38
CA ASP A 329 -12.81 -0.78 -4.84
C ASP A 329 -12.56 0.67 -5.26
N LEU A 330 -13.00 1.65 -4.46
CA LEU A 330 -12.73 3.08 -4.66
C LEU A 330 -11.44 3.55 -3.97
N HIS A 331 -10.74 2.63 -3.30
CA HIS A 331 -9.55 2.90 -2.50
C HIS A 331 -9.76 4.03 -1.48
N VAL A 332 -10.81 3.95 -0.68
CA VAL A 332 -11.13 4.92 0.38
C VAL A 332 -11.31 4.26 1.74
N THR A 333 -11.04 4.99 2.82
CA THR A 333 -11.39 4.53 4.17
C THR A 333 -12.89 4.59 4.43
N GLU A 334 -13.35 3.95 5.49
CA GLU A 334 -14.76 3.98 5.86
C GLU A 334 -15.27 5.40 6.17
N THR A 335 -14.46 6.24 6.81
CA THR A 335 -14.78 7.67 7.00
C THR A 335 -14.78 8.42 5.68
N GLY A 336 -13.82 8.13 4.79
CA GLY A 336 -13.78 8.70 3.44
C GLY A 336 -15.02 8.33 2.61
N MET A 337 -15.56 7.13 2.82
CA MET A 337 -16.80 6.68 2.18
C MET A 337 -18.01 7.54 2.58
N GLN A 338 -18.10 7.99 3.84
CA GLN A 338 -19.19 8.88 4.29
C GLN A 338 -19.12 10.25 3.61
N LEU A 339 -17.90 10.78 3.43
CA LEU A 339 -17.69 12.04 2.72
C LEU A 339 -18.06 11.91 1.24
N LEU A 340 -17.71 10.79 0.60
CA LEU A 340 -18.13 10.50 -0.78
C LEU A 340 -19.64 10.33 -0.91
N GLU A 341 -20.29 9.62 0.01
CA GLU A 341 -21.76 9.48 0.04
C GLU A 341 -22.42 10.87 0.06
N ARG A 342 -21.97 11.76 0.94
CA ARG A 342 -22.51 13.13 1.05
C ARG A 342 -22.29 13.95 -0.23
N GLN A 343 -21.10 13.88 -0.83
CA GLN A 343 -20.79 14.55 -2.11
C GLN A 343 -21.64 14.03 -3.26
N ALA A 344 -21.89 12.72 -3.29
CA ALA A 344 -22.69 12.04 -4.29
C ALA A 344 -24.21 12.24 -4.10
N GLY A 345 -24.64 12.97 -3.05
CA GLY A 345 -26.05 13.12 -2.70
C GLY A 345 -26.71 11.82 -2.22
N LEU A 346 -25.91 10.84 -1.76
CA LEU A 346 -26.40 9.57 -1.26
C LEU A 346 -26.60 9.63 0.26
N PRO A 347 -27.59 8.89 0.82
CA PRO A 347 -27.77 8.81 2.27
C PRO A 347 -26.49 8.32 2.97
N PRO A 348 -26.09 8.95 4.08
CA PRO A 348 -24.91 8.52 4.83
C PRO A 348 -25.13 7.11 5.39
N LYS A 349 -24.06 6.29 5.44
CA LYS A 349 -24.08 4.90 5.92
C LYS A 349 -24.97 3.96 5.08
N THR A 350 -25.10 4.23 3.79
CA THR A 350 -25.77 3.33 2.84
C THR A 350 -25.12 1.93 2.90
N LYS A 351 -25.87 0.90 3.28
CA LYS A 351 -25.31 -0.45 3.49
C LYS A 351 -24.82 -1.11 2.19
N PHE A 352 -25.52 -0.85 1.09
CA PHE A 352 -25.32 -1.48 -0.20
C PHE A 352 -25.44 -0.47 -1.34
N PHE A 353 -24.58 -0.58 -2.34
CA PHE A 353 -24.57 0.28 -3.51
C PHE A 353 -24.93 -0.51 -4.76
N TRP A 354 -25.93 -0.03 -5.49
CA TRP A 354 -26.22 -0.49 -6.85
C TRP A 354 -25.20 0.08 -7.84
N ARG A 355 -25.16 -0.49 -9.05
CA ARG A 355 -24.19 -0.12 -10.09
C ARG A 355 -24.14 1.40 -10.33
N LYS A 356 -25.31 2.01 -10.57
CA LYS A 356 -25.44 3.45 -10.79
C LYS A 356 -24.91 4.28 -9.60
N GLN A 357 -25.23 3.88 -8.37
CA GLN A 357 -24.75 4.59 -7.17
C GLN A 357 -23.23 4.51 -7.02
N PHE A 358 -22.64 3.35 -7.31
CA PHE A 358 -21.19 3.19 -7.28
C PHE A 358 -20.48 3.99 -8.38
N GLU A 359 -21.07 4.08 -9.58
CA GLU A 359 -20.56 4.92 -10.66
C GLU A 359 -20.53 6.41 -10.24
N ILE A 360 -21.59 6.91 -9.60
CA ILE A 360 -21.64 8.27 -9.03
C ILE A 360 -20.54 8.47 -7.97
N LEU A 361 -20.35 7.50 -7.07
CA LEU A 361 -19.27 7.56 -6.06
C LEU A 361 -17.87 7.58 -6.70
N GLY A 362 -17.68 6.82 -7.79
CA GLY A 362 -16.45 6.83 -8.56
C GLY A 362 -16.18 8.18 -9.22
N GLU A 363 -17.22 8.84 -9.73
CA GLU A 363 -17.11 10.19 -10.28
C GLU A 363 -16.77 11.23 -9.20
N ALA A 364 -17.47 11.20 -8.06
CA ALA A 364 -17.15 12.03 -6.90
C ALA A 364 -15.70 11.82 -6.41
N ARG A 365 -15.18 10.59 -6.47
CA ARG A 365 -13.78 10.30 -6.10
C ARG A 365 -12.77 10.89 -7.09
N ARG A 366 -13.10 10.95 -8.37
CA ARG A 366 -12.24 11.50 -9.44
C ARG A 366 -12.07 13.02 -9.33
N THR A 367 -13.04 13.73 -8.73
CA THR A 367 -12.92 15.19 -8.50
C THR A 367 -12.06 15.54 -7.28
N ALA A 368 -11.62 14.56 -6.50
CA ALA A 368 -10.81 14.80 -5.31
C ALA A 368 -9.43 15.38 -5.68
N GLN A 369 -9.00 16.38 -4.91
CA GLN A 369 -7.79 17.16 -5.12
C GLN A 369 -6.71 16.73 -4.13
N ASP A 370 -5.45 16.68 -4.53
CA ASP A 370 -4.35 16.46 -3.59
C ASP A 370 -4.08 17.71 -2.72
N ALA A 371 -3.24 17.55 -1.70
CA ALA A 371 -2.90 18.66 -0.79
C ALA A 371 -2.28 19.88 -1.50
N SER A 372 -1.61 19.70 -2.64
CA SER A 372 -0.98 20.79 -3.41
C SER A 372 -2.03 21.60 -4.16
N ALA A 373 -2.95 20.92 -4.85
CA ALA A 373 -4.08 21.52 -5.53
C ALA A 373 -5.00 22.27 -4.54
N VAL A 374 -5.25 21.69 -3.36
CA VAL A 374 -5.99 22.37 -2.28
C VAL A 374 -5.24 23.60 -1.77
N ALA A 375 -3.92 23.51 -1.54
CA ALA A 375 -3.12 24.65 -1.10
C ALA A 375 -3.15 25.79 -2.13
N LYS A 376 -3.02 25.48 -3.43
CA LYS A 376 -3.14 26.44 -4.53
C LYS A 376 -4.53 27.09 -4.57
N ARG A 377 -5.59 26.30 -4.39
CA ARG A 377 -6.98 26.79 -4.34
C ARG A 377 -7.22 27.73 -3.16
N LEU A 378 -6.67 27.39 -1.99
CA LEU A 378 -6.80 28.16 -0.76
C LEU A 378 -5.84 29.35 -0.67
N GLY A 379 -4.88 29.52 -1.59
CA GLY A 379 -3.86 30.56 -1.50
C GLY A 379 -2.93 30.39 -0.29
N CYS A 380 -2.54 29.16 0.03
CA CYS A 380 -1.68 28.85 1.17
C CYS A 380 -0.60 27.82 0.82
N GLN A 381 0.26 27.49 1.79
CA GLN A 381 1.28 26.46 1.62
C GLN A 381 0.73 25.08 1.97
N ARG A 382 1.38 24.01 1.48
CA ARG A 382 1.01 22.63 1.82
C ARG A 382 1.03 22.36 3.34
N GLY A 383 1.91 23.03 4.08
CA GLY A 383 1.94 22.98 5.55
C GLY A 383 0.64 23.48 6.19
N ASP A 384 0.00 24.49 5.60
CA ASP A 384 -1.25 25.09 6.11
C ASP A 384 -2.41 24.10 5.99
N VAL A 385 -2.49 23.38 4.86
CA VAL A 385 -3.47 22.30 4.65
C VAL A 385 -3.28 21.18 5.69
N GLU A 386 -2.02 20.84 6.00
CA GLU A 386 -1.70 19.82 7.01
C GLU A 386 -2.04 20.29 8.44
N ALA A 387 -1.90 21.58 8.74
CA ALA A 387 -2.36 22.15 10.00
C ALA A 387 -3.89 22.14 10.13
N LEU A 388 -4.62 22.47 9.04
CA LEU A 388 -6.09 22.37 8.98
C LEU A 388 -6.57 20.92 9.20
N ARG A 389 -5.85 19.94 8.64
CA ARG A 389 -6.09 18.52 8.87
C ARG A 389 -5.87 18.13 10.33
N ARG A 390 -4.71 18.47 10.91
CA ARG A 390 -4.38 18.17 12.32
C ARG A 390 -5.39 18.80 13.29
N ALA A 391 -5.92 19.97 12.94
CA ALA A 391 -6.95 20.66 13.71
C ALA A 391 -8.37 20.09 13.51
N ARG A 392 -8.56 19.06 12.68
CA ARG A 392 -9.85 18.44 12.32
C ARG A 392 -10.85 19.43 11.73
N VAL A 393 -10.35 20.41 10.97
CA VAL A 393 -11.16 21.41 10.28
C VAL A 393 -11.40 21.00 8.82
N LEU A 394 -10.40 20.33 8.23
CA LEU A 394 -10.47 19.78 6.87
C LEU A 394 -10.17 18.27 6.93
N PHE A 395 -11.12 17.46 6.43
CA PHE A 395 -11.02 16.00 6.48
C PHE A 395 -10.61 15.44 5.11
N PRO A 396 -9.49 14.70 5.02
CA PRO A 396 -9.12 14.02 3.78
C PRO A 396 -9.95 12.76 3.59
N ILE A 397 -10.14 12.37 2.34
CA ILE A 397 -10.41 10.97 2.00
C ILE A 397 -9.04 10.28 1.98
N LEU A 398 -8.81 9.41 2.96
CA LEU A 398 -7.62 8.56 2.98
C LEU A 398 -7.72 7.57 1.81
N ALA A 399 -6.72 7.60 0.93
CA ALA A 399 -6.53 6.52 -0.02
C ALA A 399 -6.26 5.20 0.74
N ALA A 400 -6.79 4.07 0.26
CA ALA A 400 -6.66 2.78 0.93
C ALA A 400 -5.19 2.41 1.26
N ARG A 401 -5.01 1.52 2.25
CA ARG A 401 -3.71 1.06 2.79
C ARG A 401 -2.64 0.95 1.69
N GLY A 402 -1.60 1.78 1.75
CA GLY A 402 -0.45 1.77 0.85
C GLY A 402 -0.21 3.08 0.08
N SER A 403 -1.25 3.89 -0.12
CA SER A 403 -1.06 5.25 -0.65
C SER A 403 -0.92 6.26 0.48
N THR A 404 0.21 6.95 0.53
CA THR A 404 0.46 8.08 1.46
C THR A 404 -0.21 9.37 1.01
N THR A 405 -0.87 9.36 -0.17
CA THR A 405 -1.41 10.56 -0.78
C THR A 405 -2.79 10.86 -0.22
N LEU A 406 -2.87 11.89 0.63
CA LEU A 406 -4.12 12.45 1.11
C LEU A 406 -4.78 13.27 0.01
N VAL A 407 -6.06 12.99 -0.23
CA VAL A 407 -6.89 13.76 -1.16
C VAL A 407 -8.09 14.36 -0.43
N TYR A 408 -8.63 15.44 -0.96
CA TYR A 408 -9.71 16.21 -0.36
C TYR A 408 -10.80 16.45 -1.40
N LEU A 409 -12.06 16.34 -0.99
CA LEU A 409 -13.16 16.66 -1.88
C LEU A 409 -13.31 18.18 -2.01
N PRO A 410 -13.56 18.71 -3.22
CA PRO A 410 -13.88 20.11 -3.44
C PRO A 410 -14.94 20.66 -2.47
N ALA A 411 -16.07 19.98 -2.29
CA ALA A 411 -17.12 20.51 -1.42
C ALA A 411 -16.75 20.50 0.07
N ALA A 412 -15.83 19.64 0.51
CA ALA A 412 -15.32 19.70 1.89
C ALA A 412 -14.46 20.95 2.12
N VAL A 413 -13.73 21.40 1.08
CA VAL A 413 -12.99 22.67 1.09
C VAL A 413 -13.98 23.83 1.09
N ASP A 414 -15.02 23.77 0.27
CA ASP A 414 -16.05 24.82 0.19
C ASP A 414 -16.86 24.93 1.49
N GLU A 415 -17.27 23.82 2.10
CA GLU A 415 -17.95 23.79 3.41
C GLU A 415 -17.06 24.35 4.52
N MET A 416 -15.74 24.14 4.45
CA MET A 416 -14.79 24.75 5.37
C MET A 416 -14.73 26.28 5.17
N LEU A 417 -14.63 26.75 3.93
CA LEU A 417 -14.58 28.19 3.62
C LEU A 417 -15.87 28.90 3.99
N ALA A 418 -17.03 28.26 3.83
CA ALA A 418 -18.34 28.79 4.22
C ALA A 418 -18.46 29.05 5.73
N LYS A 419 -17.58 28.50 6.57
CA LYS A 419 -17.54 28.77 8.03
C LYS A 419 -16.77 30.04 8.39
N VAL A 420 -16.01 30.63 7.46
CA VAL A 420 -15.26 31.86 7.71
C VAL A 420 -16.24 33.03 7.83
N ARG A 421 -16.20 33.72 8.97
CA ARG A 421 -17.04 34.89 9.22
C ARG A 421 -16.44 36.14 8.56
N THR A 422 -17.25 36.87 7.81
CA THR A 422 -16.90 38.16 7.20
C THR A 422 -17.52 39.32 7.97
N SER A 423 -16.87 40.48 7.94
CA SER A 423 -17.40 41.76 8.44
C SER A 423 -17.56 42.72 7.25
N ASP A 424 -18.71 43.39 7.19
CA ASP A 424 -19.07 44.32 6.10
C ASP A 424 -18.42 45.72 6.24
N GLY A 425 -17.48 45.89 7.18
CA GLY A 425 -16.81 47.16 7.40
C GLY A 425 -15.75 47.47 6.34
N ALA A 426 -15.75 48.68 5.80
CA ALA A 426 -14.69 49.23 4.93
C ALA A 426 -13.37 49.52 5.68
N GLU A 427 -13.09 48.81 6.78
CA GLU A 427 -11.87 49.00 7.54
C GLU A 427 -10.64 48.48 6.76
N SER A 428 -9.52 49.20 6.87
CA SER A 428 -8.24 48.77 6.30
C SER A 428 -7.73 47.51 7.02
N GLY A 429 -8.10 46.33 6.53
CA GLY A 429 -7.66 45.05 7.07
C GLY A 429 -6.19 44.74 6.77
N VAL A 430 -5.54 43.98 7.65
CA VAL A 430 -4.16 43.50 7.47
C VAL A 430 -4.15 42.11 6.84
N THR A 431 -3.06 41.74 6.14
CA THR A 431 -2.91 40.36 5.64
C THR A 431 -2.74 39.38 6.81
N LEU A 432 -3.02 38.09 6.58
CA LEU A 432 -2.78 37.06 7.60
C LEU A 432 -1.32 37.00 8.09
N ASP A 433 -0.33 37.29 7.25
CA ASP A 433 1.08 37.36 7.67
C ASP A 433 1.37 38.57 8.56
N ALA A 434 0.77 39.72 8.26
CA ALA A 434 0.90 40.91 9.09
C ALA A 434 0.19 40.71 10.43
N TYR A 435 -0.99 40.09 10.43
CA TYR A 435 -1.69 39.68 11.64
C TYR A 435 -0.85 38.71 12.48
N ALA A 436 -0.32 37.65 11.86
CA ALA A 436 0.49 36.64 12.53
C ALA A 436 1.73 37.27 13.22
N ARG A 437 2.43 38.16 12.51
CA ARG A 437 3.57 38.92 13.07
C ARG A 437 3.16 39.84 14.22
N GLY A 438 2.07 40.60 14.05
CA GLY A 438 1.57 41.53 15.08
C GLY A 438 1.08 40.81 16.35
N ALA A 439 0.51 39.62 16.19
CA ALA A 439 0.02 38.79 17.29
C ALA A 439 1.07 37.79 17.83
N ALA A 440 2.30 37.78 17.29
CA ALA A 440 3.36 36.84 17.64
C ALA A 440 2.95 35.36 17.56
N ILE A 441 2.18 35.00 16.52
CA ILE A 441 1.75 33.62 16.23
C ILE A 441 2.22 33.19 14.84
N THR A 442 2.11 31.90 14.54
CA THR A 442 2.41 31.39 13.19
C THR A 442 1.29 31.72 12.20
N ARG A 443 1.62 31.77 10.89
CA ARG A 443 0.61 31.93 9.82
C ARG A 443 -0.46 30.84 9.88
N HIS A 444 -0.07 29.60 10.16
CA HIS A 444 -0.97 28.45 10.26
C HIS A 444 -1.99 28.64 11.40
N GLU A 445 -1.55 29.15 12.55
CA GLU A 445 -2.44 29.49 13.68
C GLU A 445 -3.38 30.64 13.34
N ALA A 446 -2.93 31.63 12.57
CA ALA A 446 -3.80 32.72 12.10
C ALA A 446 -4.89 32.19 11.16
N ILE A 447 -4.56 31.31 10.20
CA ILE A 447 -5.53 30.62 9.34
C ILE A 447 -6.52 29.82 10.18
N LEU A 448 -6.04 29.07 11.18
CA LEU A 448 -6.92 28.30 12.06
C LEU A 448 -7.86 29.19 12.88
N LYS A 449 -7.39 30.34 13.36
CA LYS A 449 -8.24 31.32 14.04
C LYS A 449 -9.29 31.89 13.09
N LEU A 450 -8.95 32.13 11.82
CA LEU A 450 -9.88 32.62 10.80
C LEU A 450 -10.99 31.61 10.52
N VAL A 451 -10.62 30.36 10.21
CA VAL A 451 -11.61 29.31 9.89
C VAL A 451 -12.48 28.95 11.08
N LYS A 452 -11.98 29.11 12.31
CA LYS A 452 -12.78 28.93 13.53
C LYS A 452 -13.61 30.17 13.91
N GLY A 453 -13.60 31.23 13.10
CA GLY A 453 -14.35 32.46 13.35
C GLY A 453 -13.86 33.28 14.56
N ARG A 454 -12.61 33.06 15.00
CA ARG A 454 -11.99 33.82 16.10
C ARG A 454 -11.37 35.15 15.63
N ILE A 455 -11.15 35.28 14.33
CA ILE A 455 -10.81 36.54 13.66
C ILE A 455 -11.74 36.68 12.47
N LEU A 456 -12.18 37.90 12.20
CA LEU A 456 -13.10 38.21 11.11
C LEU A 456 -12.31 38.55 9.84
N ALA A 457 -12.75 37.99 8.71
CA ALA A 457 -12.31 38.48 7.40
C ALA A 457 -12.97 39.83 7.11
N VAL A 458 -12.22 40.75 6.51
CA VAL A 458 -12.67 42.11 6.15
C VAL A 458 -12.65 42.23 4.63
N GLY A 459 -13.78 42.61 4.02
CA GLY A 459 -13.92 42.80 2.57
C GLY A 459 -15.21 42.22 1.95
N PRO A 460 -15.55 42.61 0.71
CA PRO A 460 -16.92 42.60 0.20
C PRO A 460 -17.49 41.25 -0.28
N SER A 461 -16.80 40.11 -0.13
CA SER A 461 -17.46 38.83 -0.45
C SER A 461 -16.84 37.60 0.20
N ALA A 462 -17.67 36.82 0.89
CA ALA A 462 -17.35 35.49 1.42
C ALA A 462 -17.11 34.43 0.33
N SER A 463 -17.54 34.70 -0.91
CA SER A 463 -17.62 33.67 -1.97
C SER A 463 -16.28 33.23 -2.58
N ASN A 464 -15.17 33.94 -2.32
CA ASN A 464 -13.85 33.61 -2.88
C ASN A 464 -12.70 33.90 -1.90
N ILE A 465 -12.81 33.41 -0.67
CA ILE A 465 -11.76 33.58 0.36
C ILE A 465 -10.53 32.77 -0.02
N ARG A 466 -9.41 33.46 -0.28
CA ARG A 466 -8.07 32.87 -0.36
C ARG A 466 -7.19 33.44 0.76
N PHE A 467 -6.40 32.59 1.41
CA PHE A 467 -5.59 32.97 2.56
C PHE A 467 -4.39 33.88 2.22
N ASP A 468 -4.02 34.02 0.95
CA ASP A 468 -3.02 34.97 0.48
C ASP A 468 -3.58 36.38 0.28
N THR A 469 -4.86 36.50 -0.07
CA THR A 469 -5.52 37.79 -0.35
C THR A 469 -6.43 38.26 0.78
N VAL A 470 -6.92 37.36 1.64
CA VAL A 470 -7.84 37.70 2.72
C VAL A 470 -7.21 38.70 3.68
N ARG A 471 -8.00 39.72 4.00
CA ARG A 471 -7.66 40.72 5.01
C ARG A 471 -8.43 40.41 6.28
N VAL A 472 -7.81 40.65 7.43
CA VAL A 472 -8.39 40.43 8.75
C VAL A 472 -8.27 41.68 9.61
N GLN A 473 -9.16 41.82 10.58
CA GLN A 473 -9.16 42.96 11.50
C GLN A 473 -7.84 42.98 12.33
N SER A 474 -7.18 44.15 12.37
CA SER A 474 -5.92 44.29 13.11
C SER A 474 -6.17 44.23 14.63
N PRO A 475 -5.37 43.46 15.40
CA PRO A 475 -5.58 43.31 16.84
C PRO A 475 -5.24 44.56 17.67
N ARG A 476 -4.69 45.62 17.06
CA ARG A 476 -4.44 46.97 17.63
C ARG A 476 -3.99 47.91 16.51
N SER A 477 -4.23 49.22 16.65
CA SER A 477 -3.72 50.23 15.72
C SER A 477 -2.21 50.03 15.57
N ALA A 478 -1.77 49.70 14.35
CA ALA A 478 -0.36 49.55 14.06
C ALA A 478 0.29 50.90 14.35
N ARG A 479 1.01 51.02 15.47
CA ARG A 479 1.99 52.09 15.67
C ARG A 479 2.85 52.08 14.41
N ARG A 480 2.74 53.14 13.60
CA ARG A 480 3.52 53.31 12.37
C ARG A 480 4.98 53.07 12.73
N TYR A 481 5.54 51.98 12.21
CA TYR A 481 6.99 51.76 12.20
C TYR A 481 7.59 52.81 11.26
N GLY A 482 7.80 54.00 11.81
CA GLY A 482 8.30 55.19 11.11
C GLY A 482 8.77 56.25 12.10
N GLY A 483 9.18 55.84 13.30
CA GLY A 483 9.84 56.75 14.25
C GLY A 483 11.24 57.11 13.75
N LYS A 484 11.60 58.39 13.85
CA LYS A 484 12.98 58.87 13.62
C LYS A 484 13.98 57.95 14.35
N PRO A 485 15.16 57.65 13.76
CA PRO A 485 16.21 56.93 14.46
C PRO A 485 16.44 57.55 15.84
N SER A 486 16.54 56.73 16.89
CA SER A 486 16.96 57.23 18.19
C SER A 486 18.30 57.96 18.04
N ALA A 487 18.43 59.11 18.70
CA ALA A 487 19.67 59.88 18.74
C ALA A 487 20.87 58.96 19.08
N LEU A 488 22.00 59.24 18.43
CA LEU A 488 23.28 58.55 18.64
C LEU A 488 23.64 58.53 20.14
N GLY A 489 24.15 57.40 20.62
CA GLY A 489 24.69 57.28 21.97
C GLY A 489 23.65 57.22 23.08
N ARG A 490 22.79 56.19 23.11
CA ARG A 490 22.13 55.83 24.37
C ARG A 490 23.24 55.45 25.36
N ARG A 491 23.56 56.37 26.28
CA ARG A 491 24.44 56.08 27.42
C ARG A 491 23.91 54.81 28.08
N SER A 492 24.80 53.84 28.31
CA SER A 492 24.49 52.68 29.14
C SER A 492 23.87 53.21 30.43
N PRO A 493 22.73 52.63 30.88
CA PRO A 493 22.11 53.08 32.12
C PRO A 493 23.09 52.85 33.29
N SER A 494 22.80 53.43 34.45
CA SER A 494 23.68 53.40 35.64
C SER A 494 24.30 52.03 35.90
N GLY A 495 25.49 51.97 36.52
CA GLY A 495 26.26 50.73 36.72
C GLY A 495 25.47 49.57 37.36
N GLU A 496 24.37 49.84 38.04
CA GLU A 496 23.52 48.82 38.65
C GLU A 496 22.53 48.14 37.68
N THR A 497 22.31 48.72 36.49
CA THR A 497 21.31 48.25 35.52
C THR A 497 21.93 47.92 34.16
N MET A 498 21.28 47.05 33.40
CA MET A 498 21.72 46.56 32.10
C MET A 498 20.57 46.63 31.08
N LEU A 499 20.84 47.08 29.86
CA LEU A 499 19.85 47.06 28.78
C LEU A 499 19.64 45.63 28.26
N ARG A 500 18.41 45.28 27.83
CA ARG A 500 18.16 44.00 27.13
C ARG A 500 19.06 43.79 25.90
N SER A 501 19.41 44.86 25.18
CA SER A 501 20.33 44.80 24.04
C SER A 501 21.76 44.49 24.46
N GLU A 502 22.20 45.01 25.61
CA GLU A 502 23.51 44.74 26.20
C GLU A 502 23.59 43.30 26.68
N PHE A 503 22.57 42.84 27.43
CA PHE A 503 22.47 41.46 27.87
C PHE A 503 22.49 40.48 26.69
N ALA A 504 21.85 40.83 25.57
CA ALA A 504 21.88 40.02 24.39
C ALA A 504 23.23 40.00 23.66
N ALA A 505 23.97 41.11 23.67
CA ALA A 505 25.34 41.15 23.14
C ALA A 505 26.28 40.32 24.03
N LEU A 506 26.06 40.37 25.35
CA LEU A 506 26.79 39.57 26.36
C LEU A 506 26.55 38.06 26.19
N THR A 507 25.29 37.65 26.01
CA THR A 507 24.89 36.23 26.03
C THR A 507 24.70 35.58 24.65
N GLY A 508 24.53 36.38 23.60
CA GLY A 508 24.15 35.90 22.27
C GLY A 508 22.67 35.45 22.15
N PHE A 509 21.83 35.69 23.16
CA PHE A 509 20.40 35.35 23.08
C PHE A 509 19.61 36.31 22.17
N SER A 510 18.57 35.78 21.53
CA SER A 510 17.65 36.62 20.75
C SER A 510 16.79 37.50 21.68
N PRO A 511 16.36 38.70 21.23
CA PRO A 511 15.47 39.55 22.03
C PRO A 511 14.20 38.83 22.49
N SER A 512 13.62 37.98 21.63
CA SER A 512 12.44 37.19 21.97
C SER A 512 12.72 36.15 23.08
N ALA A 513 13.89 35.52 23.06
CA ALA A 513 14.28 34.59 24.13
C ALA A 513 14.42 35.31 25.48
N ILE A 514 15.02 36.50 25.49
CA ILE A 514 15.16 37.32 26.69
C ILE A 514 13.79 37.74 27.22
N THR A 515 12.88 38.21 26.36
CA THR A 515 11.51 38.55 26.78
C THR A 515 10.80 37.34 27.39
N ARG A 516 10.95 36.14 26.82
CA ARG A 516 10.35 34.92 27.40
C ARG A 516 10.95 34.56 28.75
N LEU A 517 12.26 34.69 28.93
CA LEU A 517 12.91 34.46 30.24
C LEU A 517 12.40 35.45 31.29
N MET A 518 12.12 36.70 30.90
CA MET A 518 11.53 37.70 31.79
C MET A 518 10.07 37.38 32.12
N GLU A 519 9.26 37.00 31.13
CA GLU A 519 7.87 36.55 31.34
C GLU A 519 7.77 35.33 32.26
N GLN A 520 8.78 34.45 32.23
CA GLN A 520 8.88 33.28 33.10
C GLN A 520 9.43 33.61 34.50
N GLY A 521 9.78 34.87 34.79
CA GLY A 521 10.35 35.29 36.07
C GLY A 521 11.79 34.85 36.31
N VAL A 522 12.46 34.30 35.28
CA VAL A 522 13.85 33.82 35.36
C VAL A 522 14.82 35.01 35.38
N LEU A 523 14.52 36.05 34.59
CA LEU A 523 15.20 37.34 34.62
C LEU A 523 14.25 38.39 35.21
N SER A 524 14.74 39.25 36.11
CA SER A 524 13.92 40.32 36.71
C SER A 524 13.68 41.47 35.72
N ASP A 525 12.48 42.05 35.73
CA ASP A 525 12.09 43.25 34.97
C ASP A 525 11.81 44.40 35.94
N ASP A 526 12.69 45.41 36.00
CA ASP A 526 12.50 46.60 36.84
C ASP A 526 11.65 47.67 36.13
N GLY A 527 10.61 47.25 35.41
CA GLY A 527 9.67 48.19 34.79
C GLY A 527 10.11 48.79 33.44
N GLY A 528 10.74 47.98 32.57
CA GLY A 528 10.82 48.28 31.13
C GLY A 528 12.23 48.33 30.55
N ARG A 529 12.54 47.44 29.58
CA ARG A 529 13.79 47.36 28.79
C ARG A 529 15.14 47.32 29.54
N ILE A 530 15.17 47.53 30.86
CA ILE A 530 16.33 47.43 31.75
C ILE A 530 16.15 46.25 32.72
N MET A 531 17.27 45.69 33.20
CA MET A 531 17.32 44.61 34.19
C MET A 531 18.48 44.83 35.17
N PRO A 532 18.41 44.29 36.42
CA PRO A 532 19.52 44.37 37.36
C PRO A 532 20.79 43.72 36.80
N ARG A 533 21.88 44.49 36.70
CA ARG A 533 23.16 44.03 36.12
C ARG A 533 23.70 42.81 36.84
N ARG A 534 23.66 42.81 38.19
CA ARG A 534 24.12 41.69 39.03
C ARG A 534 23.44 40.37 38.66
N LYS A 535 22.11 40.36 38.55
CA LYS A 535 21.33 39.15 38.18
C LYS A 535 21.58 38.72 36.74
N ALA A 536 21.73 39.67 35.83
CA ALA A 536 22.06 39.39 34.44
C ALA A 536 23.46 38.73 34.30
N LEU A 537 24.46 39.24 35.02
CA LEU A 537 25.81 38.65 35.05
C LEU A 537 25.81 37.27 35.71
N GLU A 538 25.07 37.08 36.80
CA GLU A 538 24.90 35.76 37.44
C GLU A 538 24.27 34.75 36.47
N PHE A 539 23.21 35.15 35.77
CA PHE A 539 22.58 34.33 34.74
C PHE A 539 23.57 33.98 33.63
N HIS A 540 24.33 34.96 33.14
CA HIS A 540 25.32 34.74 32.07
C HIS A 540 26.44 33.80 32.49
N ARG A 541 26.91 33.88 33.75
CA ARG A 541 27.90 32.96 34.29
C ARG A 541 27.37 31.53 34.32
N ARG A 542 26.12 31.34 34.71
CA ARG A 542 25.52 30.00 34.85
C ARG A 542 25.04 29.39 33.53
N TYR A 543 24.52 30.18 32.60
CA TYR A 543 23.84 29.67 31.40
C TYR A 543 24.42 30.22 30.11
N LEU A 544 24.34 29.41 29.04
CA LEU A 544 24.79 29.81 27.69
C LEU A 544 23.92 29.26 26.56
N ASN A 545 24.11 29.83 25.37
CA ASN A 545 23.60 29.28 24.12
C ASN A 545 24.68 28.40 23.46
N PRO A 546 24.51 27.08 23.36
CA PRO A 546 25.56 26.19 22.83
C PRO A 546 25.84 26.45 21.35
N ASN A 547 24.86 27.00 20.61
CA ASN A 547 25.02 27.33 19.19
C ASN A 547 26.02 28.46 18.93
N ALA A 548 26.44 29.22 19.96
CA ALA A 548 27.47 30.23 19.82
C ALA A 548 28.89 29.62 19.70
N PHE A 549 29.08 28.39 20.17
CA PHE A 549 30.40 27.76 20.29
C PHE A 549 30.63 26.61 19.30
N LEU A 550 29.57 26.13 18.66
CA LEU A 550 29.60 24.96 17.79
C LEU A 550 29.43 25.36 16.32
N ARG A 551 30.08 24.61 15.42
CA ARG A 551 29.99 24.83 13.96
C ARG A 551 28.61 24.44 13.41
N GLU A 552 27.97 23.47 14.03
CA GLU A 552 26.64 22.96 13.64
C GLU A 552 25.60 23.35 14.69
N PRO A 553 24.38 23.74 14.28
CA PRO A 553 23.30 24.03 15.22
C PRO A 553 22.93 22.76 16.01
N MET A 554 23.00 22.84 17.33
CA MET A 554 22.62 21.78 18.25
C MET A 554 21.10 21.66 18.32
N THR A 555 20.59 20.52 17.85
CA THR A 555 19.22 20.11 18.12
C THR A 555 19.09 19.68 19.57
N ARG A 556 17.87 19.79 20.13
CA ARG A 556 17.59 19.24 21.48
C ARG A 556 17.90 17.75 21.59
N GLN A 557 17.82 17.02 20.48
CA GLN A 557 18.17 15.61 20.47
C GLN A 557 19.67 15.41 20.70
N ARG A 558 20.50 16.12 19.93
CA ARG A 558 21.95 16.01 20.05
C ARG A 558 22.49 16.44 21.42
N LEU A 559 21.86 17.42 22.06
CA LEU A 559 22.17 17.77 23.46
C LEU A 559 21.88 16.63 24.42
N ARG A 560 20.73 15.97 24.26
CA ARG A 560 20.39 14.79 25.08
C ARG A 560 21.33 13.62 24.81
N ASP A 561 21.74 13.42 23.57
CA ASP A 561 22.70 12.37 23.20
C ASP A 561 24.07 12.63 23.85
N LEU A 562 24.42 13.90 24.10
CA LEU A 562 25.62 14.30 24.86
C LEU A 562 25.38 14.37 26.39
N GLY A 563 24.19 14.02 26.88
CA GLY A 563 23.87 14.10 28.30
C GLY A 563 23.75 15.54 28.85
N ILE A 564 23.52 16.53 27.99
CA ILE A 564 23.34 17.94 28.36
C ILE A 564 21.84 18.27 28.35
N GLU A 565 21.32 18.73 29.49
CA GLU A 565 19.90 19.02 29.62
C GLU A 565 19.57 20.51 29.36
N PRO A 566 18.63 20.82 28.44
CA PRO A 566 18.14 22.18 28.26
C PRO A 566 17.39 22.68 29.51
N GLN A 567 17.78 23.84 30.04
CA GLN A 567 17.34 24.32 31.36
C GLN A 567 15.98 25.04 31.35
N PHE A 568 15.50 25.47 30.17
CA PHE A 568 14.24 26.21 30.04
C PHE A 568 13.35 25.66 28.93
N THR A 569 12.12 25.30 29.28
CA THR A 569 11.08 24.92 28.31
C THR A 569 10.31 26.17 27.86
N GLY A 570 9.74 26.15 26.65
CA GLY A 570 8.95 27.28 26.12
C GLY A 570 9.74 28.42 25.46
N VAL A 571 11.08 28.47 25.61
CA VAL A 571 11.94 29.40 24.86
C VAL A 571 12.23 28.82 23.47
N GLN A 572 11.22 28.78 22.59
CA GLN A 572 11.25 28.02 21.33
C GLN A 572 12.37 28.39 20.33
N MET A 573 13.04 29.52 20.53
CA MET A 573 14.06 30.07 19.61
C MET A 573 15.48 30.07 20.17
N ALA A 574 15.69 29.65 21.43
CA ALA A 574 17.01 29.56 22.02
C ALA A 574 17.13 28.26 22.81
N THR A 575 18.23 27.56 22.57
CA THR A 575 18.61 26.43 23.41
C THR A 575 19.52 26.97 24.50
N ILE A 576 19.14 26.78 25.76
CA ILE A 576 19.85 27.31 26.92
C ILE A 576 20.21 26.13 27.80
N VAL A 577 21.49 26.02 28.12
CA VAL A 577 22.05 24.91 28.90
C VAL A 577 22.85 25.47 30.07
N ASP A 578 23.06 24.64 31.08
CA ASP A 578 24.00 24.96 32.15
C ASP A 578 25.44 25.00 31.57
N ARG A 579 26.16 26.07 31.88
CA ARG A 579 27.49 26.34 31.34
C ARG A 579 28.48 25.30 31.83
N GLN A 580 28.52 25.02 33.13
CA GLN A 580 29.47 24.08 33.70
C GLN A 580 29.26 22.68 33.13
N GLN A 581 28.01 22.26 32.97
CA GLN A 581 27.68 21.00 32.30
C GLN A 581 28.13 20.97 30.84
N PHE A 582 27.94 22.07 30.10
CA PHE A 582 28.37 22.15 28.71
C PHE A 582 29.89 22.10 28.57
N GLU A 583 30.62 22.85 29.39
CA GLU A 583 32.09 22.88 29.38
C GLU A 583 32.70 21.54 29.78
N SER A 584 32.13 20.85 30.78
CA SER A 584 32.62 19.54 31.21
C SER A 584 32.44 18.45 30.15
N VAL A 585 31.34 18.49 29.41
CA VAL A 585 31.05 17.51 28.34
C VAL A 585 31.82 17.81 27.06
N THR A 586 31.97 19.09 26.69
CA THR A 586 32.57 19.48 25.41
C THR A 586 34.07 19.80 25.48
N GLY A 587 34.60 20.04 26.68
CA GLY A 587 35.95 20.55 26.89
C GLY A 587 36.16 22.00 26.42
N ALA A 588 35.11 22.66 25.94
CA ALA A 588 35.21 24.03 25.46
C ALA A 588 35.28 25.01 26.64
N LYS A 589 36.24 25.93 26.62
CA LYS A 589 36.26 27.09 27.52
C LYS A 589 35.37 28.17 26.94
N THR A 590 34.37 28.63 27.69
CA THR A 590 33.32 29.50 27.14
C THR A 590 33.35 30.93 27.66
N LEU A 591 34.05 31.19 28.78
CA LEU A 591 34.29 32.53 29.34
C LEU A 591 35.80 32.84 29.43
N PRO A 592 36.21 34.10 29.16
CA PRO A 592 37.58 34.54 29.38
C PRO A 592 37.89 34.68 30.87
N ASP A 593 39.10 34.30 31.25
CA ASP A 593 39.67 34.42 32.60
C ASP A 593 41.09 35.02 32.59
N GLU A 594 41.64 35.29 31.40
CA GLU A 594 42.98 35.83 31.22
C GLU A 594 43.02 37.37 31.41
N PRO A 595 43.91 37.91 32.26
CA PRO A 595 44.03 39.36 32.49
C PRO A 595 44.20 40.20 31.22
N ALA A 596 44.97 39.70 30.25
CA ALA A 596 45.22 40.39 28.98
C ALA A 596 43.94 40.66 28.19
N ILE A 597 43.00 39.71 28.18
CA ILE A 597 41.69 39.87 27.52
C ILE A 597 40.89 41.00 28.17
N PHE A 598 40.90 41.09 29.51
CA PHE A 598 40.17 42.15 30.21
C PHE A 598 40.76 43.55 29.96
N GLN A 599 42.08 43.65 29.83
CA GLN A 599 42.77 44.88 29.45
C GLN A 599 42.38 45.33 28.04
N LEU A 600 42.50 44.42 27.05
CA LEU A 600 42.09 44.68 25.67
C LEU A 600 40.59 45.00 25.55
N TRP A 601 39.75 44.38 26.39
CA TRP A 601 38.31 44.68 26.43
C TRP A 601 38.03 46.11 26.92
N GLY A 602 38.80 46.60 27.89
CA GLY A 602 38.76 47.99 28.33
C GLY A 602 39.06 48.96 27.19
N LEU A 603 40.13 48.69 26.43
CA LEU A 603 40.53 49.48 25.25
C LEU A 603 39.46 49.44 24.15
N LEU A 604 38.89 48.27 23.87
CA LEU A 604 37.78 48.12 22.93
C LEU A 604 36.57 48.96 23.31
N ARG A 605 36.20 48.98 24.60
CA ARG A 605 35.07 49.79 25.07
C ARG A 605 35.31 51.27 24.88
N GLN A 606 36.53 51.73 25.18
CA GLN A 606 36.93 53.13 24.97
C GLN A 606 36.86 53.49 23.48
N ALA A 607 37.51 52.71 22.62
CA ALA A 607 37.49 52.91 21.16
C ALA A 607 36.08 52.87 20.57
N ALA A 608 35.23 51.95 21.04
CA ALA A 608 33.85 51.86 20.58
C ALA A 608 33.00 53.06 21.03
N ALA A 609 33.21 53.58 22.23
CA ALA A 609 32.52 54.77 22.71
C ALA A 609 32.88 56.01 21.88
N GLU A 610 34.13 56.11 21.42
CA GLU A 610 34.62 57.22 20.62
C GLU A 610 34.23 57.11 19.14
N HIS A 611 34.52 55.97 18.51
CA HIS A 611 34.44 55.83 17.06
C HIS A 611 33.18 55.11 16.57
N ALA A 612 32.51 54.35 17.44
CA ALA A 612 31.38 53.52 17.04
C ALA A 612 30.24 53.47 18.09
N PRO A 613 29.75 54.64 18.57
CA PRO A 613 28.86 54.74 19.74
C PRO A 613 27.47 54.10 19.55
N SER A 614 27.16 53.68 18.33
CA SER A 614 25.93 52.94 18.01
C SER A 614 25.97 51.48 18.46
N PHE A 615 27.16 50.90 18.59
CA PHE A 615 27.34 49.50 19.02
C PHE A 615 27.17 49.36 20.52
N VAL A 616 26.48 48.29 20.91
CA VAL A 616 26.31 47.95 22.31
C VAL A 616 27.43 47.01 22.71
N ILE A 617 28.50 47.56 23.28
CA ILE A 617 29.60 46.79 23.87
C ILE A 617 29.30 46.58 25.37
N PRO A 618 29.13 45.32 25.81
CA PRO A 618 28.93 45.02 27.23
C PRO A 618 30.08 45.50 28.09
N GLU A 619 29.77 45.87 29.34
CA GLU A 619 30.78 46.29 30.31
C GLU A 619 31.85 45.23 30.57
N HIS A 620 31.43 43.97 30.63
CA HIS A 620 32.29 42.81 30.81
C HIS A 620 32.40 42.02 29.50
N ALA A 621 33.59 41.47 29.24
CA ALA A 621 33.75 40.47 28.21
C ALA A 621 32.81 39.30 28.51
N GLY A 622 31.97 38.95 27.55
CA GLY A 622 31.01 37.84 27.67
C GLY A 622 31.70 36.51 27.38
N ALA A 623 31.33 35.90 26.25
CA ALA A 623 31.97 34.68 25.78
C ALA A 623 33.25 34.95 24.97
N TYR A 624 34.11 33.94 24.76
CA TYR A 624 35.21 34.01 23.79
C TYR A 624 34.74 34.32 22.36
N ARG A 625 33.47 34.07 22.04
CA ARG A 625 32.85 34.46 20.77
C ARG A 625 31.59 35.26 21.05
N MET A 626 31.58 36.53 20.65
CA MET A 626 30.44 37.41 20.86
C MET A 626 29.92 37.96 19.53
N ARG A 627 28.62 38.21 19.48
CA ARG A 627 27.99 38.94 18.38
C ARG A 627 27.60 40.33 18.87
N ILE A 628 28.41 41.31 18.48
CA ILE A 628 28.15 42.71 18.78
C ILE A 628 27.18 43.28 17.76
N ARG A 629 26.29 44.15 18.22
CA ARG A 629 25.25 44.76 17.40
C ARG A 629 24.88 46.13 17.92
N THR A 630 24.26 46.92 17.05
CA THR A 630 23.60 48.15 17.47
C THR A 630 22.34 47.86 18.29
N SER A 631 21.82 48.87 18.99
CA SER A 631 20.54 48.75 19.72
C SER A 631 19.36 48.37 18.81
N ALA A 632 19.41 48.77 17.54
CA ALA A 632 18.45 48.39 16.50
C ALA A 632 18.72 47.01 15.87
N SER A 633 19.74 46.29 16.35
CA SER A 633 20.23 45.01 15.78
C SER A 633 20.67 45.12 14.31
N LYS A 634 21.01 46.33 13.86
CA LYS A 634 21.57 46.62 12.52
C LYS A 634 23.09 46.46 12.54
N CYS A 635 23.66 46.12 11.39
CA CYS A 635 25.10 45.97 11.14
C CYS A 635 25.85 45.12 12.19
N PRO A 636 25.43 43.87 12.51
CA PRO A 636 26.11 43.08 13.52
C PRO A 636 27.49 42.61 13.05
N PHE A 637 28.47 42.54 13.95
CA PHE A 637 29.75 41.89 13.72
C PHE A 637 30.03 40.85 14.82
N LYS A 638 30.96 39.95 14.54
CA LYS A 638 31.45 38.96 15.50
C LYS A 638 32.82 39.39 16.00
N ILE A 639 33.09 39.13 17.26
CA ILE A 639 34.41 39.28 17.85
C ILE A 639 34.80 37.96 18.51
N GLU A 640 36.00 37.48 18.21
CA GLU A 640 36.61 36.31 18.85
C GLU A 640 37.78 36.80 19.72
N LEU A 641 37.75 36.45 21.01
CA LEU A 641 38.73 36.90 22.00
C LEU A 641 39.87 35.89 22.10
N SER A 642 41.11 36.36 22.24
CA SER A 642 42.28 35.53 22.55
C SER A 642 43.30 36.34 23.34
N SER A 643 44.27 35.66 23.98
CA SER A 643 45.42 36.29 24.64
C SER A 643 46.19 37.23 23.71
N ASP A 644 46.25 36.87 22.44
CA ASP A 644 47.14 37.49 21.44
C ASP A 644 46.43 38.62 20.67
N GLY A 645 45.15 38.89 20.99
CA GLY A 645 44.34 39.93 20.35
C GLY A 645 42.89 39.52 20.10
N PHE A 646 42.13 40.43 19.53
CA PHE A 646 40.72 40.24 19.17
C PHE A 646 40.55 40.14 17.66
N THR A 647 39.84 39.11 17.20
CA THR A 647 39.50 38.95 15.79
C THR A 647 38.10 39.46 15.52
N PHE A 648 38.01 40.55 14.75
CA PHE A 648 36.79 41.18 14.29
C PHE A 648 36.36 40.55 12.97
N LYS A 649 35.08 40.20 12.86
CA LYS A 649 34.52 39.61 11.66
C LYS A 649 33.17 40.22 11.32
N ARG A 650 33.07 40.85 10.16
CA ARG A 650 31.81 41.33 9.59
C ARG A 650 31.39 40.43 8.44
N THR A 651 30.18 39.86 8.51
CA THR A 651 29.63 38.97 7.47
C THR A 651 28.46 39.63 6.78
N PHE A 652 28.50 39.74 5.45
CA PHE A 652 27.38 40.09 4.59
C PHE A 652 26.88 38.82 3.88
N GLU A 653 25.59 38.50 4.01
CA GLU A 653 25.05 37.23 3.50
C GLU A 653 23.72 37.44 2.80
N TYR A 654 23.53 36.83 1.63
CA TYR A 654 22.31 36.94 0.81
C TYR A 654 21.02 36.55 1.56
N SER A 655 21.12 35.57 2.47
CA SER A 655 20.00 35.14 3.31
C SER A 655 19.46 36.28 4.20
N ILE A 656 20.29 37.30 4.48
CA ILE A 656 19.93 38.51 5.22
C ILE A 656 19.71 39.65 4.22
N ARG A 657 18.56 39.60 3.53
CA ARG A 657 18.20 40.45 2.38
C ARG A 657 18.57 41.94 2.54
N PHE A 658 18.29 42.55 3.70
CA PHE A 658 18.56 43.97 3.92
C PHE A 658 20.05 44.27 4.05
N ASP A 659 20.81 43.38 4.67
CA ASP A 659 22.24 43.53 4.88
C ASP A 659 23.00 43.33 3.57
N TRP A 660 22.61 42.30 2.82
CA TRP A 660 23.14 42.06 1.48
C TRP A 660 22.83 43.20 0.51
N LYS A 661 21.59 43.72 0.54
CA LYS A 661 21.21 44.86 -0.29
C LYS A 661 22.02 46.11 0.07
N ALA A 662 22.21 46.38 1.36
CA ALA A 662 23.00 47.51 1.82
C ALA A 662 24.45 47.38 1.35
N PHE A 663 25.06 46.19 1.52
CA PHE A 663 26.40 45.88 1.03
C PHE A 663 26.53 46.10 -0.48
N LEU A 664 25.65 45.52 -1.30
CA LEU A 664 25.71 45.69 -2.75
C LEU A 664 25.58 47.16 -3.18
N SER A 665 24.79 47.94 -2.45
CA SER A 665 24.54 49.35 -2.76
C SER A 665 25.66 50.30 -2.34
N GLU A 666 26.57 49.87 -1.47
CA GLU A 666 27.67 50.66 -0.90
C GLU A 666 28.99 49.88 -0.95
N ARG A 667 29.14 48.96 -1.91
CA ARG A 667 30.20 47.94 -1.90
C ARG A 667 31.60 48.57 -1.82
N GLU A 668 31.85 49.56 -2.67
CA GLU A 668 33.15 50.24 -2.75
C GLU A 668 33.43 51.05 -1.48
N ASN A 669 32.45 51.80 -0.98
CA ASN A 669 32.59 52.60 0.24
C ASN A 669 32.82 51.72 1.48
N ILE A 670 32.12 50.59 1.57
CA ILE A 670 32.32 49.62 2.67
C ILE A 670 33.70 48.96 2.56
N ARG A 671 34.18 48.67 1.36
CA ARG A 671 35.52 48.13 1.13
C ARG A 671 36.62 49.11 1.48
N GLU A 672 36.46 50.39 1.15
CA GLU A 672 37.40 51.43 1.56
C GLU A 672 37.41 51.64 3.08
N ALA A 673 36.23 51.72 3.70
CA ALA A 673 36.10 51.85 5.15
C ALA A 673 36.76 50.68 5.91
N MET A 674 36.76 49.48 5.32
CA MET A 674 37.40 48.28 5.88
C MET A 674 38.61 47.82 5.05
N LYS A 675 39.40 48.75 4.49
CA LYS A 675 40.55 48.41 3.63
C LYS A 675 41.63 47.56 4.30
N ASP A 676 41.75 47.69 5.62
CA ASP A 676 42.70 46.91 6.42
C ASP A 676 42.15 45.53 6.85
N PHE A 677 40.91 45.20 6.47
CA PHE A 677 40.33 43.88 6.72
C PHE A 677 40.61 42.95 5.54
N GLU A 678 40.91 41.69 5.85
CA GLU A 678 40.98 40.62 4.86
C GLU A 678 39.57 40.26 4.38
N TRP A 679 39.38 40.25 3.06
CA TRP A 679 38.10 39.96 2.42
C TRP A 679 38.04 38.52 1.90
N ILE A 680 37.04 37.77 2.36
CA ILE A 680 36.79 36.38 1.98
C ILE A 680 35.42 36.28 1.32
N GLU A 681 35.38 35.99 0.01
CA GLU A 681 34.13 35.86 -0.75
C GLU A 681 33.82 34.40 -1.08
N THR A 682 32.66 33.91 -0.64
CA THR A 682 32.18 32.55 -0.90
C THR A 682 30.75 32.60 -1.43
N GLY A 683 30.61 32.76 -2.75
CA GLY A 683 29.32 32.77 -3.45
C GLY A 683 28.40 33.89 -2.96
N LEU A 684 27.39 33.53 -2.17
CA LEU A 684 26.36 34.43 -1.64
C LEU A 684 26.70 34.99 -0.25
N ARG A 685 27.99 35.00 0.10
CA ARG A 685 28.50 35.46 1.38
C ARG A 685 29.86 36.15 1.22
N VAL A 686 30.04 37.26 1.92
CA VAL A 686 31.28 38.04 1.99
C VAL A 686 31.62 38.29 3.44
N ASP A 687 32.81 37.86 3.87
CA ASP A 687 33.34 38.10 5.21
C ASP A 687 34.51 39.10 5.14
N ALA A 688 34.53 40.10 6.02
CA ALA A 688 35.68 40.98 6.26
C ALA A 688 36.25 40.67 7.66
N VAL A 689 37.53 40.32 7.74
CA VAL A 689 38.17 39.81 8.97
C VAL A 689 39.45 40.59 9.29
N ARG A 690 39.65 40.98 10.54
CA ARG A 690 40.90 41.61 11.01
C ARG A 690 41.17 41.22 12.46
N THR A 691 42.42 40.93 12.78
CA THR A 691 42.87 40.72 14.17
C THR A 691 43.57 41.99 14.67
N ALA A 692 43.21 42.44 15.86
CA ALA A 692 43.81 43.58 16.54
C ALA A 692 44.44 43.15 17.88
N ARG A 693 45.70 43.50 18.09
CA ARG A 693 46.53 43.05 19.23
C ARG A 693 46.80 44.14 20.25
N ASP A 694 46.63 45.39 19.87
CA ASP A 694 46.88 46.55 20.72
C ASP A 694 45.79 47.62 20.58
N GLN A 695 45.97 48.73 21.30
CA GLN A 695 45.03 49.86 21.30
C GLN A 695 44.83 50.46 19.90
N ILE A 696 45.91 50.66 19.14
CA ILE A 696 45.87 51.35 17.85
C ILE A 696 45.08 50.50 16.85
N GLU A 697 45.36 49.20 16.80
CA GLU A 697 44.65 48.28 15.90
C GLU A 697 43.16 48.13 16.29
N ILE A 698 42.84 48.16 17.59
CA ILE A 698 41.46 48.15 18.08
C ILE A 698 40.72 49.42 17.66
N GLU A 699 41.34 50.59 17.81
CA GLU A 699 40.77 51.88 17.40
C GLU A 699 40.50 51.90 15.89
N GLN A 700 41.43 51.41 15.07
CA GLN A 700 41.26 51.28 13.63
C GLN A 700 40.10 50.35 13.27
N CYS A 701 40.00 49.17 13.91
CA CYS A 701 38.87 48.25 13.73
C CYS A 701 37.53 48.92 14.07
N MET A 702 37.44 49.64 15.18
CA MET A 702 36.21 50.28 15.61
C MET A 702 35.80 51.47 14.73
N ARG A 703 36.77 52.24 14.22
CA ARG A 703 36.52 53.30 13.23
C ARG A 703 35.91 52.75 11.95
N ALA A 704 36.54 51.72 11.38
CA ALA A 704 36.03 51.02 10.19
C ALA A 704 34.60 50.50 10.39
N LEU A 705 34.33 49.84 11.53
CA LEU A 705 32.99 49.32 11.84
C LEU A 705 31.96 50.43 12.09
N GLY A 706 32.38 51.56 12.66
CA GLY A 706 31.57 52.77 12.83
C GLY A 706 31.12 53.34 11.49
N GLU A 707 32.05 53.53 10.57
CA GLU A 707 31.79 54.02 9.21
C GLU A 707 30.83 53.08 8.44
N VAL A 708 31.06 51.77 8.49
CA VAL A 708 30.15 50.79 7.87
C VAL A 708 28.76 50.81 8.51
N CYS A 709 28.68 51.01 9.83
CA CYS A 709 27.40 51.18 10.49
C CYS A 709 26.66 52.41 9.94
N ASP A 710 27.33 53.54 9.73
CA ASP A 710 26.71 54.76 9.20
C ASP A 710 26.27 54.62 7.74
N LEU A 711 27.09 53.98 6.88
CA LEU A 711 26.74 53.66 5.50
C LEU A 711 25.47 52.79 5.40
N THR A 712 25.29 51.86 6.34
CA THR A 712 24.18 50.89 6.31
C THR A 712 22.94 51.36 7.07
N ARG A 713 23.06 52.34 7.97
CA ARG A 713 22.03 52.76 8.94
C ARG A 713 20.71 53.21 8.31
N PHE A 714 20.77 54.00 7.24
CA PHE A 714 19.59 54.60 6.60
C PHE A 714 18.91 53.68 5.58
N ARG A 715 19.57 52.58 5.20
CA ARG A 715 19.09 51.66 4.15
C ARG A 715 18.45 50.38 4.70
N MET A 716 18.65 50.13 6.00
CA MET A 716 17.91 49.11 6.73
C MET A 716 16.64 49.75 7.30
N PRO A 717 15.42 49.23 7.01
CA PRO A 717 14.18 49.74 7.59
C PRO A 717 14.09 49.60 9.11
#